data_AF-A0A8X8CW82-F1
#
_entry.id   AF-A0A8X8CW82-F1
#
_cell.length_a   1.000
_cell.length_b   1.000
_cell.length_c   1.000
_cell.angle_alpha   90.00
_cell.angle_beta   90.00
_cell.angle_gamma   90.00
#
_symmetry.space_group_name_H-M   'P 1'
#
loop_
_entity.id
_entity.type
_entity.pdbx_description
1 polymer ?
#
loop_
_entity_poly.entity_id
_entity_poly.type
_entity_poly.pdbx_seq_one_letter_code
_entity_poly.pdbx_strand_id
1 'polypeptide(L)'
;MTRKKIQIKKIDNTAARQVTFSKRRRGLFKKAYELSTLCDAEIALMVFSATGKLFEYSNSSMGQVIERRNLHPKNIDTLDQPSLEKQLDGGVHAMLIKEIAKKNRELRHMRGEDLQGLDLEELQKLEKIIEGSLHRLVEEKGGKIINEIDALKIKVMSLLAGQGHLLEPGQSSDSLGTNISSMGSVDPRQDCDSSCAFLTLGGDPRQDCDSPCAFLTLGLACYTHFHANKVLPPIIMVLISDGFVSLILNFVTMDEDYDVIVLGTGLKECILSGLFSVDGLKVLHMDRNDYYGGESTSLNLNQLWKRFRGSDTPPESLGASKEYNVDMIPKFIIANGGLVRVLIHTDVTKYLHFKAVDGSFVYNKGKIYKVPATDVEALKSPLMGLFEKRRARKFFIFVQDYEENDPKSHEGLDLTKVTAREVISNYGLEDDTIDFIGHALALHLDDSYLDQPALDFVKRMKLYADSLARFQGGSPYIYPLYGLAELPQSFARLSAVYGGTYMLNKPECKVEFDESGKAIGVTSEGETAKCKKVVCDPSYLPNKVKNVGKVARAICIMSHPIPLTSDSHSAQVILPQKQLGRKSDMYLFCCSYAHNVAPQGKYIAFVSAEAETDNPELELKPGIDLLGPVDEIFYETYDRYVPTNTMEDDNCFISTSYDATTHFETTVQDVIAIYSEITGKTLDLSVDLSAASAAAE
;
A
#
# COMPACT_ATOMS: atom_id res chain seq x y z
N MET A 1 -15.62 22.95 45.52
CA MET A 1 -16.84 22.58 44.77
C MET A 1 -16.54 21.34 43.94
N THR A 2 -17.11 20.20 44.32
CA THR A 2 -16.94 18.91 43.64
C THR A 2 -17.54 18.95 42.23
N ARG A 3 -16.75 18.63 41.21
CA ARG A 3 -17.22 18.48 39.81
C ARG A 3 -18.21 17.31 39.75
N LYS A 4 -19.52 17.60 39.68
CA LYS A 4 -20.52 16.56 39.39
C LYS A 4 -20.30 16.02 37.98
N LYS A 5 -20.13 14.70 37.84
CA LYS A 5 -20.07 14.00 36.55
C LYS A 5 -21.42 14.14 35.87
N ILE A 6 -21.45 14.72 34.67
CA ILE A 6 -22.67 14.93 33.89
C ILE A 6 -22.83 13.72 32.96
N GLN A 7 -24.00 13.10 32.92
CA GLN A 7 -24.31 12.02 31.97
C GLN A 7 -24.19 12.52 30.52
N ILE A 8 -23.65 11.70 29.62
CA ILE A 8 -23.55 12.02 28.19
C ILE A 8 -24.91 11.79 27.54
N LYS A 9 -25.81 12.77 27.71
CA LYS A 9 -27.11 12.88 27.05
C LYS A 9 -27.48 14.34 26.83
N LYS A 10 -28.46 14.61 25.97
CA LYS A 10 -28.95 15.97 25.72
C LYS A 10 -29.47 16.57 27.04
N ILE A 11 -29.02 17.80 27.36
CA ILE A 11 -29.51 18.52 28.55
C ILE A 11 -30.89 19.09 28.22
N ASP A 12 -31.92 18.66 28.93
CA ASP A 12 -33.31 19.10 28.68
C ASP A 12 -33.51 20.58 29.01
N ASN A 13 -32.99 21.02 30.16
CA ASN A 13 -33.07 22.41 30.60
C ASN A 13 -32.30 23.33 29.66
N THR A 14 -33.01 24.22 28.96
CA THR A 14 -32.45 25.13 27.95
C THR A 14 -31.40 26.09 28.51
N ALA A 15 -31.58 26.64 29.71
CA ALA A 15 -30.61 27.54 30.33
C ALA A 15 -29.32 26.80 30.72
N ALA A 16 -29.44 25.63 31.34
CA ALA A 16 -28.30 24.77 31.67
C ALA A 16 -27.57 24.29 30.41
N ARG A 17 -28.30 23.99 29.33
CA ARG A 17 -27.75 23.63 28.02
C ARG A 17 -26.95 24.78 27.42
N GLN A 18 -27.45 26.01 27.48
CA GLN A 18 -26.76 27.20 26.94
C GLN A 18 -25.47 27.53 27.70
N VAL A 19 -25.52 27.45 29.04
CA VAL A 19 -24.34 27.66 29.89
C VAL A 19 -23.30 26.56 29.63
N THR A 20 -23.74 25.31 29.51
CA THR A 20 -22.84 24.18 29.23
C THR A 20 -22.23 24.28 27.83
N PHE A 21 -23.02 24.65 26.81
CA PHE A 21 -22.54 24.92 25.47
C PHE A 21 -21.44 25.99 25.49
N SER A 22 -21.66 27.11 26.17
CA SER A 22 -20.68 28.20 26.25
C SER A 22 -19.37 27.76 26.91
N LYS A 23 -19.45 26.95 27.98
CA LYS A 23 -18.27 26.41 28.67
C LYS A 23 -17.53 25.35 27.85
N ARG A 24 -18.26 24.38 27.28
CA ARG A 24 -17.67 23.29 26.49
C ARG A 24 -17.10 23.77 25.16
N ARG A 25 -17.78 24.69 24.46
CA ARG A 25 -17.26 25.33 23.24
C ARG A 25 -15.93 26.05 23.52
N ARG A 26 -15.86 26.81 24.62
CA ARG A 26 -14.61 27.47 25.03
C ARG A 26 -13.52 26.45 25.36
N GLY A 27 -13.86 25.37 26.05
CA GLY A 27 -12.94 24.26 26.33
C GLY A 27 -12.43 23.58 25.06
N LEU A 28 -13.31 23.36 24.08
CA LEU A 28 -12.99 22.79 22.78
C LEU A 28 -12.03 23.70 21.99
N PHE A 29 -12.31 25.00 21.94
CA PHE A 29 -11.43 25.96 21.27
C PHE A 29 -10.07 26.04 21.96
N LYS A 30 -10.03 25.99 23.29
CA LYS A 30 -8.78 25.92 24.03
C LYS A 30 -7.98 24.67 23.69
N LYS A 31 -8.64 23.52 23.56
CA LYS A 31 -7.99 22.25 23.18
C LYS A 31 -7.47 22.26 21.76
N ALA A 32 -8.23 22.81 20.81
CA ALA A 32 -7.77 23.01 19.44
C ALA A 32 -6.57 23.96 19.37
N TYR A 33 -6.59 25.03 20.16
CA TYR A 33 -5.44 25.92 20.30
C TYR A 33 -4.22 25.21 20.87
N GLU A 34 -4.37 24.51 22.00
CA GLU A 34 -3.31 23.72 22.64
C GLU A 34 -2.72 22.71 21.62
N LEU A 35 -3.56 21.99 20.88
CA LEU A 35 -3.14 21.02 19.87
C LEU A 35 -2.40 21.69 18.70
N SER A 36 -2.94 22.78 18.16
CA SER A 36 -2.30 23.51 17.06
C SER A 36 -0.92 24.03 17.45
N THR A 37 -0.75 24.48 18.70
CA THR A 37 0.51 25.03 19.20
C THR A 37 1.52 23.93 19.55
N LEU A 38 1.07 22.82 20.15
CA LEU A 38 1.96 21.74 20.61
C LEU A 38 2.44 20.85 19.46
N CYS A 39 1.62 20.70 18.41
CA CYS A 39 1.85 19.74 17.34
C CYS A 39 2.08 20.41 15.98
N ASP A 40 2.16 21.74 15.93
CA ASP A 40 2.25 22.53 14.69
C ASP A 40 1.17 22.14 13.65
N ALA A 41 -0.02 21.84 14.14
CA ALA A 41 -1.13 21.34 13.34
C ALA A 41 -2.03 22.49 12.87
N GLU A 42 -2.40 22.49 11.58
CA GLU A 42 -3.44 23.38 11.07
C GLU A 42 -4.84 22.87 11.40
N ILE A 43 -5.60 23.68 12.14
CA ILE A 43 -6.88 23.28 12.72
C ILE A 43 -7.91 24.38 12.47
N ALA A 44 -9.07 23.97 11.96
CA ALA A 44 -10.25 24.80 11.86
C ALA A 44 -11.47 24.12 12.52
N LEU A 45 -12.24 24.88 13.30
CA LEU A 45 -13.46 24.44 13.97
C LEU A 45 -14.62 25.37 13.65
N MET A 46 -15.75 24.80 13.26
CA MET A 46 -17.04 25.50 13.11
C MET A 46 -18.08 24.86 14.01
N VAL A 47 -18.76 25.67 14.82
CA VAL A 47 -19.78 25.22 15.78
C VAL A 47 -21.03 26.06 15.62
N PHE A 48 -22.13 25.43 15.21
CA PHE A 48 -23.45 26.06 15.18
C PHE A 48 -24.18 25.83 16.51
N SER A 49 -24.72 26.89 17.11
CA SER A 49 -25.63 26.74 18.24
C SER A 49 -26.98 26.18 17.79
N ALA A 50 -27.80 25.74 18.74
CA ALA A 50 -29.19 25.36 18.49
C ALA A 50 -30.06 26.52 17.92
N THR A 51 -29.56 27.77 17.98
CA THR A 51 -30.20 28.95 17.39
C THR A 51 -29.64 29.29 16.00
N GLY A 52 -28.81 28.43 15.41
CA GLY A 52 -28.16 28.65 14.10
C GLY A 52 -26.98 29.62 14.12
N LYS A 53 -26.53 30.10 15.30
CA LYS A 53 -25.41 31.03 15.39
C LYS A 53 -24.09 30.29 15.20
N LEU A 54 -23.29 30.72 14.24
CA LEU A 54 -21.95 30.21 13.98
C LEU A 54 -20.94 30.74 15.01
N PHE A 55 -20.09 29.86 15.50
CA PHE A 55 -18.90 30.16 16.26
C PHE A 55 -17.74 29.40 15.65
N GLU A 56 -16.64 30.09 15.37
CA GLU A 56 -15.51 29.52 14.66
C GLU A 56 -14.18 29.75 15.38
N TYR A 57 -13.22 28.88 15.10
CA TYR A 57 -11.83 28.97 15.53
C TYR A 57 -10.93 28.44 14.41
N SER A 58 -9.81 29.11 14.14
CA SER A 58 -8.78 28.68 13.21
C SER A 58 -7.43 29.21 13.73
N ASN A 59 -6.36 28.42 13.63
CA ASN A 59 -5.01 28.89 13.97
C ASN A 59 -4.36 29.72 12.84
N SER A 60 -4.70 29.42 11.59
CA SER A 60 -4.37 30.23 10.40
C SER A 60 -5.63 30.94 9.88
N SER A 61 -6.00 30.77 8.62
CA SER A 61 -7.24 31.26 8.03
C SER A 61 -8.22 30.11 7.76
N MET A 62 -9.49 30.28 8.17
CA MET A 62 -10.57 29.34 7.89
C MET A 62 -10.68 29.05 6.38
N GLY A 63 -10.49 30.08 5.54
CA GLY A 63 -10.53 29.94 4.09
C GLY A 63 -9.43 29.04 3.55
N GLN A 64 -8.20 29.18 4.06
CA GLN A 64 -7.05 28.37 3.62
C GLN A 64 -7.18 26.90 4.03
N VAL A 65 -7.69 26.63 5.24
CA VAL A 65 -7.92 25.25 5.71
C VAL A 65 -9.05 24.58 4.90
N ILE A 66 -10.12 25.33 4.57
CA ILE A 66 -11.20 24.83 3.71
C ILE A 66 -10.72 24.62 2.27
N GLU A 67 -9.89 25.51 1.75
CA GLU A 67 -9.31 25.39 0.41
C GLU A 67 -8.41 24.15 0.31
N ARG A 68 -7.53 23.92 1.28
CA ARG A 68 -6.74 22.67 1.37
C ARG A 68 -7.62 21.43 1.46
N ARG A 69 -8.72 21.47 2.23
CA ARG A 69 -9.71 20.38 2.25
C ARG A 69 -10.34 20.14 0.88
N ASN A 70 -10.63 21.19 0.11
CA ASN A 70 -11.29 21.08 -1.18
C ASN A 70 -10.32 20.64 -2.30
N LEU A 71 -9.03 20.91 -2.15
CA LEU A 71 -7.96 20.37 -3.00
C LEU A 71 -7.66 18.89 -2.68
N HIS A 72 -8.08 18.41 -1.52
CA HIS A 72 -8.01 16.99 -1.16
C HIS A 72 -9.18 16.23 -1.84
N PRO A 73 -8.94 15.11 -2.54
CA PRO A 73 -10.01 14.33 -3.18
C PRO A 73 -11.01 13.82 -2.12
N LYS A 74 -12.29 14.13 -2.29
CA LYS A 74 -13.39 13.62 -1.45
C LYS A 74 -14.06 12.42 -2.13
N ASN A 75 -13.93 11.23 -1.55
CA ASN A 75 -14.84 10.10 -1.79
C ASN A 75 -15.30 9.52 -0.45
N ILE A 76 -16.01 10.33 0.34
CA ILE A 76 -16.74 9.86 1.53
C ILE A 76 -18.01 10.71 1.59
N ASP A 77 -19.09 10.21 0.99
CA ASP A 77 -20.46 10.46 1.42
C ASP A 77 -21.38 9.49 0.64
N THR A 78 -21.73 8.36 1.27
CA THR A 78 -23.09 7.76 1.27
C THR A 78 -23.12 6.40 2.00
N LEU A 79 -23.10 6.43 3.33
CA LEU A 79 -23.62 5.39 4.27
C LEU A 79 -23.95 6.17 5.56
N ASP A 80 -25.11 6.14 6.22
CA ASP A 80 -26.30 5.31 6.13
C ASP A 80 -27.40 5.94 7.03
N GLN A 81 -28.70 5.74 6.76
CA GLN A 81 -29.69 5.26 7.75
C GLN A 81 -31.12 5.08 7.16
N PRO A 82 -31.91 4.13 7.70
CA PRO A 82 -32.81 3.28 6.93
C PRO A 82 -34.30 3.64 7.10
N SER A 83 -35.10 3.46 6.04
CA SER A 83 -36.46 2.86 6.06
C SER A 83 -37.20 3.10 4.73
N LEU A 84 -37.85 2.04 4.22
CA LEU A 84 -38.94 2.08 3.23
C LEU A 84 -38.64 2.47 1.75
N GLU A 85 -37.50 2.12 1.15
CA GLU A 85 -37.29 2.33 -0.31
C GLU A 85 -36.85 1.09 -1.10
N LYS A 86 -37.05 -0.12 -0.57
CA LYS A 86 -36.63 -1.36 -1.24
C LYS A 86 -37.52 -1.83 -2.40
N GLN A 87 -38.22 -0.92 -3.08
CA GLN A 87 -39.04 -1.27 -4.25
C GLN A 87 -38.86 -0.36 -5.48
N LEU A 88 -38.06 0.71 -5.44
CA LEU A 88 -37.99 1.68 -6.55
C LEU A 88 -36.61 1.86 -7.19
N ASP A 89 -35.51 1.38 -6.59
CA ASP A 89 -34.15 1.77 -7.00
C ASP A 89 -33.45 0.83 -8.01
N GLY A 90 -34.13 -0.20 -8.51
CA GLY A 90 -33.57 -1.10 -9.54
C GLY A 90 -33.34 -0.42 -10.91
N GLY A 91 -34.06 0.68 -11.18
CA GLY A 91 -34.01 1.36 -12.48
C GLY A 91 -32.80 2.29 -12.65
N VAL A 92 -32.47 3.07 -11.62
CA VAL A 92 -31.42 4.10 -11.69
C VAL A 92 -30.03 3.46 -11.67
N HIS A 93 -29.82 2.44 -10.83
CA HIS A 93 -28.55 1.73 -10.76
C HIS A 93 -28.24 0.98 -12.06
N ALA A 94 -29.23 0.35 -12.67
CA ALA A 94 -29.09 -0.29 -13.97
C ALA A 94 -28.82 0.71 -15.11
N MET A 95 -29.43 1.91 -15.07
CA MET A 95 -29.13 2.98 -16.02
C MET A 95 -27.69 3.47 -15.86
N LEU A 96 -27.21 3.65 -14.63
CA LEU A 96 -25.86 4.14 -14.37
C LEU A 96 -24.79 3.11 -14.80
N ILE A 97 -25.00 1.82 -14.53
CA ILE A 97 -24.12 0.75 -15.01
C ILE A 97 -24.06 0.74 -16.55
N LYS A 98 -25.20 0.95 -17.20
CA LYS A 98 -25.27 1.03 -18.66
C LYS A 98 -24.58 2.28 -19.21
N GLU A 99 -24.68 3.41 -18.52
CA GLU A 99 -24.00 4.67 -18.85
C GLU A 99 -22.47 4.52 -18.72
N ILE A 100 -21.99 3.90 -17.64
CA ILE A 100 -20.58 3.62 -17.38
C ILE A 100 -20.02 2.65 -18.44
N ALA A 101 -20.75 1.58 -18.74
CA ALA A 101 -20.34 0.63 -19.78
C ALA A 101 -20.26 1.30 -21.16
N LYS A 102 -21.20 2.20 -21.48
CA LYS A 102 -21.19 2.99 -22.72
C LYS A 102 -19.99 3.95 -22.77
N LYS A 103 -19.71 4.68 -21.68
CA LYS A 103 -18.59 5.63 -21.60
C LYS A 103 -17.23 4.95 -21.66
N ASN A 104 -17.08 3.79 -21.01
CA ASN A 104 -15.85 2.99 -21.10
C ASN A 104 -15.61 2.46 -22.52
N ARG A 105 -16.68 2.09 -23.24
CA ARG A 105 -16.58 1.72 -24.66
C ARG A 105 -16.16 2.90 -25.55
N GLU A 106 -16.74 4.09 -25.33
CA GLU A 106 -16.34 5.31 -26.04
C GLU A 106 -14.85 5.66 -25.81
N LEU A 107 -14.35 5.48 -24.57
CA LEU A 107 -12.94 5.70 -24.23
C LEU A 107 -11.99 4.71 -24.93
N ARG A 108 -12.37 3.43 -25.03
CA ARG A 108 -11.59 2.42 -25.78
C ARG A 108 -11.49 2.78 -27.25
N HIS A 109 -12.61 3.16 -27.88
CA HIS A 109 -12.59 3.60 -29.28
C HIS A 109 -11.67 4.82 -29.47
N MET A 110 -11.71 5.82 -28.58
CA MET A 110 -10.81 6.98 -28.65
C MET A 110 -9.32 6.64 -28.50
N ARG A 111 -8.98 5.48 -27.94
CA ARG A 111 -7.60 4.96 -27.81
C ARG A 111 -7.17 4.08 -29.00
N GLY A 112 -8.07 3.87 -29.96
CA GLY A 112 -7.84 2.97 -31.11
C GLY A 112 -8.08 1.49 -30.80
N GLU A 113 -8.70 1.17 -29.66
CA GLU A 113 -9.06 -0.18 -29.24
C GLU A 113 -10.51 -0.50 -29.65
N ASP A 114 -10.83 -1.77 -29.88
CA ASP A 114 -12.19 -2.25 -30.20
C ASP A 114 -12.92 -1.54 -31.36
N LEU A 115 -12.18 -1.06 -32.38
CA LEU A 115 -12.76 -0.38 -33.55
C LEU A 115 -13.58 -1.31 -34.46
N GLN A 116 -13.53 -2.62 -34.23
CA GLN A 116 -14.25 -3.63 -34.99
C GLN A 116 -15.75 -3.53 -34.67
N GLY A 117 -16.54 -2.98 -35.60
CA GLY A 117 -17.99 -2.81 -35.48
C GLY A 117 -18.51 -1.37 -35.49
N LEU A 118 -17.63 -0.38 -35.67
CA LEU A 118 -18.01 1.00 -36.01
C LEU A 118 -18.21 1.16 -37.53
N ASP A 119 -19.19 1.96 -37.93
CA ASP A 119 -19.34 2.33 -39.34
C ASP A 119 -18.43 3.50 -39.74
N LEU A 120 -18.37 3.78 -41.05
CA LEU A 120 -17.48 4.82 -41.59
C LEU A 120 -17.81 6.22 -41.05
N GLU A 121 -19.08 6.50 -40.77
CA GLU A 121 -19.53 7.81 -40.29
C GLU A 121 -19.15 7.99 -38.81
N GLU A 122 -19.25 6.93 -38.01
CA GLU A 122 -18.79 6.88 -36.62
C GLU A 122 -17.27 7.00 -36.51
N LEU A 123 -16.52 6.37 -37.42
CA LEU A 123 -15.06 6.49 -37.51
C LEU A 123 -14.62 7.92 -37.87
N GLN A 124 -15.28 8.57 -38.83
CA GLN A 124 -15.00 9.97 -39.18
C GLN A 124 -15.30 10.94 -38.03
N LYS A 125 -16.35 10.68 -37.26
CA LYS A 125 -16.67 11.46 -36.07
C LYS A 125 -15.62 11.30 -34.98
N LEU A 126 -15.11 10.08 -34.80
CA LEU A 126 -14.05 9.78 -33.84
C LEU A 126 -12.73 10.48 -34.22
N GLU A 127 -12.35 10.42 -35.50
CA GLU A 127 -11.19 11.11 -36.06
C GLU A 127 -11.26 12.62 -35.77
N LYS A 128 -12.38 13.27 -36.08
CA LYS A 128 -12.59 14.71 -35.84
C LYS A 128 -12.46 15.11 -34.36
N ILE A 129 -12.89 14.24 -33.43
CA ILE A 129 -12.77 14.49 -31.98
C ILE A 129 -11.31 14.38 -31.54
N ILE A 130 -10.57 13.41 -32.07
CA ILE A 130 -9.16 13.18 -31.75
C ILE A 130 -8.31 14.33 -32.32
N GLU A 131 -8.53 14.74 -33.57
CA GLU A 131 -7.85 15.86 -34.20
C GLU A 131 -8.04 17.17 -33.42
N GLY A 132 -9.29 17.49 -33.04
CA GLY A 132 -9.58 18.70 -32.27
C GLY A 132 -8.99 18.68 -30.85
N SER A 133 -8.79 17.50 -30.27
CA SER A 133 -8.16 17.33 -28.95
C SER A 133 -6.63 17.41 -29.06
N LEU A 134 -6.06 16.86 -30.13
CA LEU A 134 -4.64 16.96 -30.45
C LEU A 134 -4.23 18.41 -30.73
N HIS A 135 -5.03 19.16 -31.48
CA HIS A 135 -4.77 20.57 -31.75
C HIS A 135 -4.64 21.40 -30.47
N ARG A 136 -5.60 21.24 -29.55
CA ARG A 136 -5.60 21.93 -28.25
C ARG A 136 -4.37 21.56 -27.40
N LEU A 137 -3.99 20.28 -27.39
CA LEU A 137 -2.84 19.82 -26.63
C LEU A 137 -1.51 20.34 -27.20
N VAL A 138 -1.41 20.42 -28.53
CA VAL A 138 -0.25 20.99 -29.22
C VAL A 138 -0.15 22.50 -28.95
N GLU A 139 -1.26 23.24 -29.00
CA GLU A 139 -1.27 24.67 -28.67
C GLU A 139 -0.86 24.92 -27.22
N GLU A 140 -1.42 24.16 -26.27
CA GLU A 140 -1.13 24.36 -24.85
C GLU A 140 0.32 23.98 -24.48
N LYS A 141 0.80 22.84 -25.00
CA LYS A 141 2.20 22.44 -24.80
C LYS A 141 3.16 23.36 -25.54
N GLY A 142 2.82 23.80 -26.75
CA GLY A 142 3.61 24.78 -27.50
C GLY A 142 3.77 26.09 -26.75
N GLY A 143 2.68 26.62 -26.17
CA GLY A 143 2.73 27.82 -25.34
C GLY A 143 3.60 27.67 -24.10
N LYS A 144 3.53 26.52 -23.42
CA LYS A 144 4.40 26.21 -22.26
C LYS A 144 5.87 26.19 -22.64
N ILE A 145 6.22 25.56 -23.77
CA ILE A 145 7.59 25.51 -24.26
C ILE A 145 8.12 26.89 -24.64
N ILE A 146 7.31 27.72 -25.31
CA ILE A 146 7.69 29.10 -25.66
C ILE A 146 7.96 29.93 -24.39
N ASN A 147 7.10 29.83 -23.39
CA ASN A 147 7.27 30.51 -22.11
C ASN A 147 8.56 30.07 -21.38
N GLU A 148 8.90 28.78 -21.43
CA GLU A 148 10.18 28.27 -20.88
C GLU A 148 11.39 28.80 -21.65
N ILE A 149 11.33 28.83 -22.98
CA ILE A 149 12.40 29.38 -23.83
C ILE A 149 12.65 30.85 -23.48
N ASP A 150 11.60 31.64 -23.29
CA ASP A 150 11.73 33.06 -22.98
C ASP A 150 12.22 33.29 -21.54
N ALA A 151 11.77 32.47 -20.57
CA ALA A 151 12.32 32.47 -19.21
C ALA A 151 13.82 32.14 -19.20
N LEU A 152 14.24 31.16 -20.02
CA LEU A 152 15.65 30.78 -20.16
C LEU A 152 16.48 31.88 -20.84
N LYS A 153 15.96 32.55 -21.88
CA LYS A 153 16.64 33.70 -22.49
C LYS A 153 16.86 34.84 -21.50
N ILE A 154 15.87 35.17 -20.69
CA ILE A 154 15.98 36.20 -19.64
C ILE A 154 17.06 35.80 -18.62
N LYS A 155 17.10 34.52 -18.24
CA LYS A 155 18.10 33.99 -17.30
C LYS A 155 19.52 34.04 -17.89
N VAL A 156 19.68 33.74 -19.18
CA VAL A 156 20.96 33.88 -19.91
C VAL A 156 21.40 35.35 -19.95
N MET A 157 20.50 36.29 -20.26
CA MET A 157 20.82 37.73 -20.25
C MET A 157 21.21 38.24 -18.85
N SER A 158 20.54 37.75 -17.80
CA SER A 158 20.86 38.05 -16.41
C SER A 158 22.26 37.55 -16.01
N LEU A 159 22.65 36.35 -16.46
CA LEU A 159 23.97 35.78 -16.20
C LEU A 159 25.09 36.50 -16.95
N LEU A 160 24.83 36.92 -18.20
CA LEU A 160 25.75 37.74 -18.98
C LEU A 160 25.93 39.14 -18.38
N ALA A 161 24.85 39.75 -17.85
CA ALA A 161 24.93 41.02 -17.12
C ALA A 161 25.68 40.88 -15.79
N GLY A 162 25.53 39.74 -15.10
CA GLY A 162 26.24 39.44 -13.85
C GLY A 162 27.75 39.24 -14.01
N GLN A 163 28.22 38.82 -15.18
CA GLN A 163 29.67 38.77 -15.49
C GLN A 163 30.27 40.15 -15.80
N GLY A 164 29.46 41.17 -16.06
CA GLY A 164 29.91 42.54 -16.36
C GLY A 164 30.27 43.40 -15.13
N HIS A 165 30.23 42.86 -13.91
CA HIS A 165 30.52 43.61 -12.67
C HIS A 165 31.77 43.15 -11.92
N LEU A 166 32.70 42.46 -12.59
CA LEU A 166 33.97 42.03 -12.02
C LEU A 166 35.21 42.45 -12.84
N LEU A 167 35.13 43.55 -13.59
CA LEU A 167 36.28 44.11 -14.30
C LEU A 167 36.37 45.64 -14.12
N GLU A 168 37.29 46.06 -13.24
CA GLU A 168 37.93 47.38 -13.27
C GLU A 168 39.11 47.35 -14.29
N PRO A 169 39.59 48.52 -14.75
CA PRO A 169 39.90 48.75 -16.15
C PRO A 169 41.34 48.42 -16.56
N GLY A 170 41.48 47.90 -17.78
CA GLY A 170 42.71 48.00 -18.56
C GLY A 170 43.25 46.66 -19.06
N GLN A 171 42.82 46.26 -20.26
CA GLN A 171 43.70 46.13 -21.43
C GLN A 171 42.90 45.70 -22.68
N SER A 172 42.94 46.58 -23.69
CA SER A 172 42.69 46.37 -25.13
C SER A 172 41.67 45.32 -25.57
N SER A 173 40.47 45.81 -25.94
CA SER A 173 39.51 45.11 -26.78
C SER A 173 39.85 45.28 -28.25
N ASP A 174 40.34 44.22 -28.89
CA ASP A 174 40.07 43.99 -30.31
C ASP A 174 40.05 42.49 -30.57
N SER A 175 39.07 42.05 -31.36
CA SER A 175 38.75 40.69 -31.79
C SER A 175 37.99 39.79 -30.80
N LEU A 176 36.66 39.94 -30.73
CA LEU A 176 35.73 38.80 -30.74
C LEU A 176 34.34 39.26 -31.20
N GLY A 177 34.29 39.81 -32.41
CA GLY A 177 33.10 40.32 -33.06
C GLY A 177 32.91 39.64 -34.41
N THR A 178 32.70 38.32 -34.43
CA THR A 178 32.10 37.60 -35.58
C THR A 178 31.88 36.15 -35.18
N ASN A 179 30.61 35.73 -35.10
CA ASN A 179 30.07 34.36 -35.23
C ASN A 179 28.86 34.13 -34.32
N ILE A 180 27.85 35.01 -34.38
CA ILE A 180 26.47 34.66 -34.02
C ILE A 180 25.54 35.25 -35.08
N SER A 181 25.78 34.87 -36.33
CA SER A 181 24.89 35.18 -37.46
C SER A 181 24.98 34.08 -38.51
N SER A 182 24.90 32.83 -38.07
CA SER A 182 24.48 31.71 -38.93
C SER A 182 24.21 30.50 -38.06
N MET A 183 22.95 30.23 -37.73
CA MET A 183 22.37 28.89 -37.82
C MET A 183 20.85 29.02 -37.71
N GLY A 184 20.21 28.59 -38.79
CA GLY A 184 18.80 28.78 -39.07
C GLY A 184 17.87 27.98 -38.17
N SER A 185 16.68 28.53 -38.07
CA SER A 185 15.40 27.83 -37.88
C SER A 185 15.38 26.43 -38.49
N VAL A 186 15.08 25.43 -37.66
CA VAL A 186 14.53 24.15 -38.10
C VAL A 186 13.08 24.12 -37.63
N ASP A 187 12.16 24.32 -38.58
CA ASP A 187 10.73 24.16 -38.41
C ASP A 187 10.36 22.71 -38.80
N PRO A 188 9.74 21.91 -37.92
CA PRO A 188 9.40 20.53 -38.25
C PRO A 188 7.92 20.41 -38.66
N ARG A 189 7.43 21.17 -39.64
CA ARG A 189 6.13 20.89 -40.28
C ARG A 189 6.07 21.38 -41.73
N GLN A 190 6.37 20.51 -42.69
CA GLN A 190 5.54 20.34 -43.89
C GLN A 190 6.02 19.13 -44.70
N ASP A 191 5.16 18.11 -44.78
CA ASP A 191 4.77 17.49 -46.05
C ASP A 191 3.44 16.74 -45.85
N CYS A 192 2.35 17.41 -46.21
CA CYS A 192 1.22 16.81 -46.92
C CYS A 192 0.33 17.95 -47.47
N ASP A 193 0.37 18.08 -48.79
CA ASP A 193 -0.38 19.04 -49.61
C ASP A 193 -1.91 18.89 -49.51
N SER A 194 -2.64 20.01 -49.42
CA SER A 194 -3.58 20.42 -50.49
C SER A 194 -4.30 21.75 -50.22
N SER A 195 -4.09 22.67 -51.17
CA SER A 195 -5.04 23.62 -51.75
C SER A 195 -5.59 24.84 -50.97
N CYS A 196 -5.18 26.01 -51.49
CA CYS A 196 -5.97 27.20 -51.85
C CYS A 196 -6.52 28.18 -50.78
N ALA A 197 -5.81 29.32 -50.69
CA ALA A 197 -6.26 30.67 -51.11
C ALA A 197 -6.70 31.73 -50.06
N PHE A 198 -5.96 32.85 -50.11
CA PHE A 198 -6.39 34.27 -50.18
C PHE A 198 -6.62 35.14 -48.90
N LEU A 199 -5.79 36.21 -48.85
CA LEU A 199 -5.95 37.62 -48.37
C LEU A 199 -5.82 37.97 -46.87
N THR A 200 -4.76 38.65 -46.38
CA THR A 200 -4.27 40.08 -46.40
C THR A 200 -4.84 41.07 -45.35
N LEU A 201 -3.88 41.79 -44.72
CA LEU A 201 -3.90 43.12 -44.06
C LEU A 201 -4.58 43.20 -42.67
N GLY A 202 -4.03 43.81 -41.62
CA GLY A 202 -2.86 44.67 -41.41
C GLY A 202 -3.17 45.68 -40.29
N GLY A 203 -2.16 46.09 -39.52
CA GLY A 203 -2.17 47.37 -38.78
C GLY A 203 -2.14 47.34 -37.24
N ASP A 204 -0.94 47.51 -36.69
CA ASP A 204 -0.61 48.17 -35.39
C ASP A 204 -0.80 49.73 -35.57
N PRO A 205 -0.69 50.67 -34.58
CA PRO A 205 0.04 50.54 -33.32
C PRO A 205 -0.39 51.36 -32.06
N ARG A 206 0.29 51.02 -30.94
CA ARG A 206 0.80 51.88 -29.82
C ARG A 206 -0.14 52.53 -28.77
N GLN A 207 0.22 52.25 -27.49
CA GLN A 207 0.82 53.14 -26.47
C GLN A 207 0.13 53.29 -25.10
N ASP A 208 1.03 53.25 -24.10
CA ASP A 208 1.06 53.91 -22.80
C ASP A 208 0.35 53.32 -21.57
N CYS A 209 0.88 53.78 -20.44
CA CYS A 209 1.24 53.09 -19.23
C CYS A 209 0.53 53.67 -17.99
N ASP A 210 0.83 53.07 -16.84
CA ASP A 210 0.66 53.55 -15.46
C ASP A 210 -0.65 53.24 -14.70
N SER A 211 -0.42 52.48 -13.61
CA SER A 211 -1.26 52.32 -12.40
C SER A 211 -1.31 53.64 -11.60
N PRO A 212 -2.27 53.93 -10.67
CA PRO A 212 -2.38 53.20 -9.40
C PRO A 212 -3.76 53.14 -8.67
N CYS A 213 -3.86 52.18 -7.73
CA CYS A 213 -4.61 52.14 -6.47
C CYS A 213 -5.88 53.01 -6.24
N ALA A 214 -7.01 52.39 -5.85
CA ALA A 214 -7.69 52.61 -4.56
C ALA A 214 -9.05 51.87 -4.43
N PHE A 215 -9.25 51.29 -3.24
CA PHE A 215 -10.50 51.05 -2.49
C PHE A 215 -11.78 51.77 -2.98
N LEU A 216 -12.94 51.07 -3.05
CA LEU A 216 -14.01 51.06 -2.03
C LEU A 216 -15.27 50.29 -2.49
N THR A 217 -15.87 49.64 -1.50
CA THR A 217 -17.12 48.90 -1.33
C THR A 217 -18.41 49.57 -1.86
N LEU A 218 -19.38 48.76 -2.31
CA LEU A 218 -20.87 48.89 -2.23
C LEU A 218 -21.46 47.61 -2.89
N GLY A 219 -22.39 46.81 -2.37
CA GLY A 219 -23.32 46.92 -1.26
C GLY A 219 -24.75 46.55 -1.74
N LEU A 220 -25.26 45.37 -1.32
CA LEU A 220 -26.69 44.94 -1.22
C LEU A 220 -27.54 44.85 -2.52
N ALA A 221 -28.59 44.03 -2.68
CA ALA A 221 -29.21 42.91 -1.95
C ALA A 221 -30.37 42.30 -2.78
N CYS A 222 -30.87 41.15 -2.31
CA CYS A 222 -32.21 40.55 -2.47
C CYS A 222 -32.58 39.81 -3.78
N TYR A 223 -32.85 38.50 -3.68
CA TYR A 223 -34.20 38.02 -3.35
C TYR A 223 -34.19 36.60 -2.76
N THR A 224 -35.10 36.37 -1.82
CA THR A 224 -35.37 35.15 -1.06
C THR A 224 -36.45 34.30 -1.73
N HIS A 225 -36.36 32.97 -1.62
CA HIS A 225 -37.53 32.16 -1.29
C HIS A 225 -37.15 30.85 -0.57
N PHE A 226 -37.87 30.63 0.52
CA PHE A 226 -37.77 29.54 1.49
C PHE A 226 -38.64 28.36 1.05
N HIS A 227 -38.18 27.13 1.26
CA HIS A 227 -39.05 26.07 1.77
C HIS A 227 -38.25 25.13 2.69
N ALA A 228 -38.71 25.06 3.93
CA ALA A 228 -38.16 24.23 5.00
C ALA A 228 -38.69 22.80 4.92
N ASN A 229 -37.83 21.81 5.17
CA ASN A 229 -38.04 20.73 6.15
C ASN A 229 -36.98 19.63 6.01
N LYS A 230 -36.07 19.54 6.99
CA LYS A 230 -35.67 18.32 7.71
C LYS A 230 -34.47 18.68 8.61
N VAL A 231 -34.71 18.65 9.92
CA VAL A 231 -33.72 18.87 10.96
C VAL A 231 -32.92 17.58 11.14
N LEU A 232 -31.68 17.55 10.64
CA LEU A 232 -30.69 16.53 10.98
C LEU A 232 -29.85 16.99 12.18
N PRO A 233 -29.43 16.10 13.11
CA PRO A 233 -28.58 16.48 14.22
C PRO A 233 -27.16 16.83 13.72
N PRO A 234 -26.42 17.72 14.39
CA PRO A 234 -25.06 18.05 13.99
C PRO A 234 -24.14 16.86 14.30
N ILE A 235 -23.68 16.19 13.24
CA ILE A 235 -22.54 15.27 13.27
C ILE A 235 -21.29 16.13 13.47
N ILE A 236 -20.65 16.00 14.64
CA ILE A 236 -19.30 16.50 14.86
C ILE A 236 -18.37 15.46 14.23
N MET A 237 -17.86 15.77 13.04
CA MET A 237 -16.82 14.99 12.40
C MET A 237 -15.47 15.50 12.93
N VAL A 238 -14.88 14.78 13.88
CA VAL A 238 -13.49 14.98 14.29
C VAL A 238 -12.64 14.05 13.43
N LEU A 239 -11.88 14.60 12.49
CA LEU A 239 -10.72 13.92 11.93
C LEU A 239 -9.56 14.18 12.90
N ILE A 240 -9.07 13.12 13.54
CA ILE A 240 -7.84 13.16 14.33
C ILE A 240 -6.75 12.53 13.46
N SER A 241 -5.75 13.33 13.08
CA SER A 241 -4.43 12.83 12.70
C SER A 241 -3.72 12.32 13.96
N ASP A 242 -3.23 11.10 13.88
CA ASP A 242 -2.23 10.40 14.69
C ASP A 242 -1.91 10.89 16.11
N GLY A 243 -2.05 9.94 17.05
CA GLY A 243 -1.45 10.02 18.37
C GLY A 243 -2.42 10.37 19.49
N PHE A 244 -3.35 9.45 19.81
CA PHE A 244 -3.78 9.11 21.18
C PHE A 244 -4.88 8.03 21.11
N VAL A 245 -4.51 6.77 20.92
CA VAL A 245 -5.37 5.65 21.36
C VAL A 245 -5.11 5.44 22.84
N SER A 246 -5.62 6.35 23.67
CA SER A 246 -5.77 6.13 25.11
C SER A 246 -6.89 7.01 25.63
N LEU A 247 -8.12 6.50 25.52
CA LEU A 247 -9.13 6.49 26.60
C LEU A 247 -10.49 6.04 26.02
N ILE A 248 -10.70 4.73 25.92
CA ILE A 248 -11.94 4.15 26.42
C ILE A 248 -11.52 3.17 27.52
N LEU A 249 -11.24 3.73 28.71
CA LEU A 249 -11.45 3.01 29.96
C LEU A 249 -12.98 2.86 30.11
N ASN A 250 -13.56 1.96 29.32
CA ASN A 250 -14.54 1.09 29.94
C ASN A 250 -13.72 0.29 30.94
N PHE A 251 -14.11 0.32 32.21
CA PHE A 251 -13.77 -0.78 33.10
C PHE A 251 -14.40 -2.02 32.45
N VAL A 252 -13.67 -2.65 31.54
CA VAL A 252 -13.89 -4.06 31.22
C VAL A 252 -13.41 -4.73 32.49
N THR A 253 -14.34 -5.08 33.36
CA THR A 253 -14.04 -6.06 34.39
C THR A 253 -13.58 -7.31 33.65
N MET A 254 -12.36 -7.80 33.89
CA MET A 254 -11.89 -9.02 33.24
C MET A 254 -12.76 -10.24 33.62
N ASP A 255 -13.73 -10.13 34.51
CA ASP A 255 -14.76 -11.14 34.83
C ASP A 255 -15.75 -11.48 33.68
N GLU A 256 -15.51 -11.04 32.45
CA GLU A 256 -16.35 -11.38 31.30
C GLU A 256 -15.89 -12.69 30.61
N ASP A 257 -16.86 -13.52 30.21
CA ASP A 257 -16.62 -14.68 29.35
C ASP A 257 -16.46 -14.25 27.89
N TYR A 258 -15.43 -14.77 27.21
CA TYR A 258 -15.13 -14.58 25.79
C TYR A 258 -15.19 -15.91 25.03
N ASP A 259 -15.47 -15.88 23.74
CA ASP A 259 -15.38 -17.08 22.91
C ASP A 259 -13.91 -17.41 22.61
N VAL A 260 -13.12 -16.38 22.28
CA VAL A 260 -11.70 -16.50 21.96
C VAL A 260 -10.92 -15.36 22.63
N ILE A 261 -9.82 -15.68 23.29
CA ILE A 261 -8.80 -14.71 23.68
C ILE A 261 -7.62 -14.84 22.71
N VAL A 262 -7.17 -13.72 22.15
CA VAL A 262 -6.02 -13.63 21.23
C VAL A 262 -4.88 -12.91 21.95
N LEU A 263 -3.68 -13.48 21.95
CA LEU A 263 -2.50 -12.93 22.61
C LEU A 263 -1.38 -12.63 21.59
N GLY A 264 -0.94 -11.38 21.56
CA GLY A 264 0.05 -10.86 20.62
C GLY A 264 -0.62 -10.23 19.41
N THR A 265 -0.15 -9.06 19.00
CA THR A 265 -0.72 -8.29 17.89
C THR A 265 0.09 -8.43 16.61
N GLY A 266 0.70 -9.59 16.40
CA GLY A 266 1.27 -9.97 15.11
C GLY A 266 0.20 -9.92 14.01
N LEU A 267 0.63 -9.86 12.75
CA LEU A 267 -0.30 -9.85 11.62
C LEU A 267 -1.24 -11.07 11.63
N LYS A 268 -0.72 -12.27 11.92
CA LYS A 268 -1.51 -13.51 11.95
C LYS A 268 -2.64 -13.42 12.98
N GLU A 269 -2.29 -13.05 14.21
CA GLU A 269 -3.24 -12.89 15.32
C GLU A 269 -4.27 -11.80 15.05
N CYS A 270 -3.85 -10.69 14.42
CA CYS A 270 -4.75 -9.62 14.02
C CYS A 270 -5.75 -10.06 12.94
N ILE A 271 -5.30 -10.77 11.90
CA ILE A 271 -6.20 -11.31 10.87
C ILE A 271 -7.20 -12.28 11.50
N LEU A 272 -6.73 -13.22 12.34
CA LEU A 272 -7.58 -14.18 13.05
C LEU A 272 -8.62 -13.48 13.93
N SER A 273 -8.19 -12.50 14.73
CA SER A 273 -9.10 -11.69 15.56
C SER A 273 -10.16 -10.96 14.74
N GLY A 274 -9.79 -10.39 13.59
CA GLY A 274 -10.72 -9.76 12.67
C GLY A 274 -11.74 -10.75 12.10
N LEU A 275 -11.28 -11.91 11.62
CA LEU A 275 -12.13 -12.97 11.07
C LEU A 275 -13.13 -13.51 12.13
N PHE A 276 -12.66 -13.78 13.35
CA PHE A 276 -13.52 -14.25 14.43
C PHE A 276 -14.60 -13.23 14.80
N SER A 277 -14.24 -11.95 14.86
CA SER A 277 -15.20 -10.88 15.16
C SER A 277 -16.23 -10.71 14.03
N VAL A 278 -15.83 -10.80 12.76
CA VAL A 278 -16.76 -10.81 11.61
C VAL A 278 -17.73 -12.00 11.67
N ASP A 279 -17.24 -13.16 12.12
CA ASP A 279 -18.06 -14.36 12.36
C ASP A 279 -18.96 -14.27 13.61
N GLY A 280 -18.93 -13.14 14.32
CA GLY A 280 -19.77 -12.89 15.49
C GLY A 280 -19.28 -13.52 16.79
N LEU A 281 -18.03 -14.01 16.84
CA LEU A 281 -17.41 -14.48 18.07
C LEU A 281 -17.04 -13.29 18.97
N LYS A 282 -17.20 -13.44 20.28
CA LYS A 282 -16.76 -12.42 21.24
C LYS A 282 -15.26 -12.55 21.49
N VAL A 283 -14.48 -11.58 21.00
CA VAL A 283 -13.01 -11.61 21.03
C VAL A 283 -12.43 -10.60 22.02
N LEU A 284 -11.50 -11.06 22.86
CA LEU A 284 -10.57 -10.19 23.61
C LEU A 284 -9.17 -10.39 23.05
N HIS A 285 -8.53 -9.31 22.64
CA HIS A 285 -7.20 -9.31 22.03
C HIS A 285 -6.24 -8.52 22.92
N MET A 286 -5.18 -9.15 23.42
CA MET A 286 -4.25 -8.56 24.37
C MET A 286 -2.81 -8.62 23.85
N ASP A 287 -2.02 -7.61 24.14
CA ASP A 287 -0.57 -7.60 23.89
C ASP A 287 0.18 -7.13 25.14
N ARG A 288 1.34 -7.76 25.38
CA ARG A 288 2.26 -7.35 26.46
C ARG A 288 3.01 -6.07 26.12
N ASN A 289 3.16 -5.78 24.83
CA ASN A 289 3.83 -4.60 24.31
C ASN A 289 2.87 -3.40 24.27
N ASP A 290 3.43 -2.19 24.31
CA ASP A 290 2.69 -0.93 24.16
C ASP A 290 2.53 -0.48 22.70
N TYR A 291 2.91 -1.33 21.74
CA TYR A 291 2.82 -1.12 20.29
C TYR A 291 2.24 -2.35 19.59
N TYR A 292 1.81 -2.17 18.34
CA TYR A 292 1.29 -3.24 17.48
C TYR A 292 2.40 -3.99 16.72
N GLY A 293 2.11 -5.24 16.34
CA GLY A 293 2.86 -5.98 15.32
C GLY A 293 3.77 -7.08 15.85
N GLY A 294 4.01 -7.17 17.17
CA GLY A 294 4.87 -8.18 17.76
C GLY A 294 6.26 -8.24 17.10
N GLU A 295 6.70 -9.43 16.68
CA GLU A 295 7.95 -9.61 15.94
C GLU A 295 7.96 -8.93 14.57
N SER A 296 6.80 -8.75 13.95
CA SER A 296 6.59 -8.10 12.65
C SER A 296 6.29 -6.60 12.75
N THR A 297 6.67 -5.95 13.87
CA THR A 297 6.44 -4.51 14.07
C THR A 297 7.21 -3.64 13.07
N SER A 298 6.77 -2.39 12.91
CA SER A 298 7.44 -1.37 12.08
C SER A 298 8.06 -0.31 12.99
N LEU A 299 9.35 -0.06 12.80
CA LEU A 299 10.13 0.86 13.63
C LEU A 299 10.47 2.15 12.88
N ASN A 300 10.44 3.29 13.58
CA ASN A 300 11.10 4.50 13.09
C ASN A 300 12.63 4.40 13.24
N LEU A 301 13.37 5.35 12.66
CA LEU A 301 14.84 5.28 12.64
C LEU A 301 15.44 5.31 14.05
N ASN A 302 14.90 6.09 14.98
CA ASN A 302 15.41 6.16 16.35
C ASN A 302 15.20 4.84 17.10
N GLN A 303 14.04 4.21 16.91
CA GLN A 303 13.73 2.90 17.51
C GLN A 303 14.62 1.81 16.91
N LEU A 304 14.83 1.83 15.60
CA LEU A 304 15.76 0.92 14.91
C LEU A 304 17.19 1.10 15.45
N TRP A 305 17.65 2.34 15.54
CA TRP A 305 18.98 2.67 16.07
C TRP A 305 19.14 2.19 17.50
N LYS A 306 18.12 2.43 18.35
CA LYS A 306 18.14 2.01 19.76
C LYS A 306 18.22 0.50 19.88
N ARG A 307 17.50 -0.25 19.04
CA ARG A 307 17.52 -1.71 19.03
C ARG A 307 18.90 -2.27 18.68
N PHE A 308 19.55 -1.73 17.65
CA PHE A 308 20.77 -2.33 17.08
C PHE A 308 22.09 -1.67 17.51
N ARG A 309 22.03 -0.45 18.05
CA ARG A 309 23.20 0.35 18.46
C ARG A 309 23.12 0.80 19.92
N GLY A 310 21.99 0.63 20.58
CA GLY A 310 21.79 1.00 21.99
C GLY A 310 21.55 2.49 22.26
N SER A 311 21.73 3.37 21.25
CA SER A 311 21.43 4.80 21.32
C SER A 311 20.23 5.17 20.44
N ASP A 312 19.54 6.26 20.75
CA ASP A 312 18.37 6.76 20.02
C ASP A 312 18.70 7.95 19.09
N THR A 313 19.99 8.15 18.80
CA THR A 313 20.52 9.27 18.00
C THR A 313 21.18 8.75 16.71
N PRO A 314 20.40 8.46 15.65
CA PRO A 314 20.96 8.12 14.34
C PRO A 314 21.68 9.33 13.70
N PRO A 315 22.62 9.11 12.77
CA PRO A 315 23.27 10.16 12.00
C PRO A 315 22.25 11.03 11.23
N GLU A 316 22.41 12.35 11.28
CA GLU A 316 21.52 13.30 10.58
C GLU A 316 21.47 13.08 9.05
N SER A 317 22.54 12.51 8.47
CA SER A 317 22.63 12.17 7.05
C SER A 317 21.62 11.11 6.59
N LEU A 318 21.01 10.37 7.51
CA LEU A 318 19.98 9.39 7.21
C LEU A 318 18.58 10.03 7.10
N GLY A 319 18.41 11.29 7.50
CA GLY A 319 17.14 12.01 7.41
C GLY A 319 16.27 11.89 8.66
N ALA A 320 15.03 12.38 8.58
CA ALA A 320 14.15 12.50 9.73
C ALA A 320 13.60 11.14 10.17
N SER A 321 13.74 10.83 11.46
CA SER A 321 13.30 9.53 12.03
C SER A 321 11.84 9.19 11.76
N LYS A 322 10.94 10.18 11.85
CA LYS A 322 9.49 10.01 11.66
C LYS A 322 9.06 9.62 10.24
N GLU A 323 9.95 9.76 9.26
CA GLU A 323 9.68 9.38 7.86
C GLU A 323 10.04 7.92 7.59
N TYR A 324 10.64 7.23 8.55
CA TYR A 324 10.93 5.81 8.48
C TYR A 324 9.81 4.98 9.09
N ASN A 325 9.35 3.98 8.34
CA ASN A 325 8.50 2.88 8.79
C ASN A 325 9.19 1.57 8.40
N VAL A 326 10.19 1.16 9.19
CA VAL A 326 11.04 0.01 8.91
C VAL A 326 10.40 -1.25 9.44
N ASP A 327 9.75 -2.00 8.55
CA ASP A 327 9.15 -3.29 8.89
C ASP A 327 10.23 -4.30 9.30
N MET A 328 10.13 -4.86 10.50
CA MET A 328 11.11 -5.84 10.98
C MET A 328 11.04 -7.16 10.20
N ILE A 329 9.87 -7.49 9.63
CA ILE A 329 9.63 -8.69 8.81
C ILE A 329 8.87 -8.27 7.53
N PRO A 330 9.55 -7.63 6.56
CA PRO A 330 8.91 -7.15 5.35
C PRO A 330 8.54 -8.31 4.43
N LYS A 331 7.31 -8.29 3.93
CA LYS A 331 6.76 -9.28 3.00
C LYS A 331 5.83 -8.59 2.01
N PHE A 332 5.98 -8.91 0.74
CA PHE A 332 5.07 -8.48 -0.31
C PHE A 332 3.78 -9.30 -0.32
N ILE A 333 2.71 -8.69 -0.83
CA ILE A 333 1.42 -9.35 -0.99
C ILE A 333 1.24 -9.69 -2.47
N ILE A 334 0.97 -10.96 -2.80
CA ILE A 334 0.62 -11.35 -4.16
C ILE A 334 -0.78 -10.81 -4.49
N ALA A 335 -0.90 -10.08 -5.60
CA ALA A 335 -2.11 -9.35 -5.97
C ALA A 335 -3.39 -10.20 -5.93
N ASN A 336 -3.35 -11.44 -6.45
CA ASN A 336 -4.49 -12.36 -6.44
C ASN A 336 -4.38 -13.45 -5.36
N GLY A 337 -3.41 -13.32 -4.45
CA GLY A 337 -3.09 -14.30 -3.42
C GLY A 337 -4.13 -14.39 -2.31
N GLY A 338 -3.95 -15.36 -1.41
CA GLY A 338 -4.89 -15.64 -0.33
C GLY A 338 -5.11 -14.44 0.60
N LEU A 339 -4.05 -13.68 0.89
CA LEU A 339 -4.13 -12.52 1.79
C LEU A 339 -5.04 -11.42 1.22
N VAL A 340 -4.92 -11.08 -0.07
CA VAL A 340 -5.82 -10.08 -0.69
C VAL A 340 -7.27 -10.53 -0.64
N ARG A 341 -7.53 -11.82 -0.83
CA ARG A 341 -8.88 -12.37 -0.72
C ARG A 341 -9.43 -12.23 0.70
N VAL A 342 -8.62 -12.50 1.72
CA VAL A 342 -8.99 -12.26 3.13
C VAL A 342 -9.27 -10.79 3.39
N LEU A 343 -8.43 -9.87 2.88
CA LEU A 343 -8.62 -8.43 3.05
C LEU A 343 -9.95 -7.94 2.44
N ILE A 344 -10.30 -8.45 1.25
CA ILE A 344 -11.57 -8.12 0.57
C ILE A 344 -12.75 -8.74 1.32
N HIS A 345 -12.66 -10.03 1.69
CA HIS A 345 -13.71 -10.74 2.42
C HIS A 345 -14.08 -10.02 3.73
N THR A 346 -13.09 -9.46 4.41
CA THR A 346 -13.26 -8.75 5.69
C THR A 346 -13.60 -7.26 5.53
N ASP A 347 -13.65 -6.74 4.30
CA ASP A 347 -13.88 -5.33 3.98
C ASP A 347 -12.90 -4.37 4.72
N VAL A 348 -11.68 -4.85 4.99
CA VAL A 348 -10.63 -4.08 5.66
C VAL A 348 -9.83 -3.23 4.67
N THR A 349 -9.93 -3.53 3.37
CA THR A 349 -9.28 -2.80 2.27
C THR A 349 -9.64 -1.31 2.25
N LYS A 350 -10.81 -0.92 2.77
CA LYS A 350 -11.22 0.50 2.89
C LYS A 350 -10.33 1.34 3.81
N TYR A 351 -9.50 0.70 4.65
CA TYR A 351 -8.54 1.37 5.53
C TYR A 351 -7.12 1.37 4.96
N LEU A 352 -6.89 0.70 3.83
CA LEU A 352 -5.57 0.39 3.33
C LEU A 352 -5.38 0.98 1.93
N HIS A 353 -4.19 1.52 1.69
CA HIS A 353 -3.78 1.98 0.38
C HIS A 353 -2.58 1.17 -0.09
N PHE A 354 -2.72 0.49 -1.23
CA PHE A 354 -1.68 -0.34 -1.80
C PHE A 354 -1.06 0.31 -3.02
N LYS A 355 0.26 0.16 -3.15
CA LYS A 355 1.02 0.46 -4.35
C LYS A 355 1.54 -0.84 -4.97
N ALA A 356 1.53 -0.93 -6.29
CA ALA A 356 2.18 -2.01 -7.00
C ALA A 356 3.71 -1.90 -6.88
N VAL A 357 4.36 -3.05 -6.72
CA VAL A 357 5.82 -3.15 -6.63
C VAL A 357 6.41 -3.13 -8.04
N ASP A 358 7.47 -2.36 -8.28
CA ASP A 358 7.94 -2.02 -9.63
C ASP A 358 8.58 -3.20 -10.39
N GLY A 359 9.14 -4.18 -9.67
CA GLY A 359 9.83 -5.27 -10.32
C GLY A 359 9.99 -6.53 -9.49
N SER A 360 10.02 -7.67 -10.19
CA SER A 360 10.42 -8.95 -9.66
C SER A 360 11.56 -9.54 -10.48
N PHE A 361 12.60 -9.94 -9.78
CA PHE A 361 13.88 -10.36 -10.34
C PHE A 361 14.33 -11.70 -9.74
N VAL A 362 15.18 -12.40 -10.47
CA VAL A 362 15.83 -13.63 -10.05
C VAL A 362 17.32 -13.52 -10.29
N TYR A 363 18.11 -14.04 -9.35
CA TYR A 363 19.56 -14.15 -9.49
C TYR A 363 19.94 -15.39 -10.28
N ASN A 364 20.85 -15.22 -11.23
CA ASN A 364 21.45 -16.30 -11.99
C ASN A 364 22.91 -15.94 -12.31
N LYS A 365 23.85 -16.81 -11.93
CA LYS A 365 25.29 -16.70 -12.27
C LYS A 365 25.89 -15.30 -12.04
N GLY A 366 25.65 -14.72 -10.85
CA GLY A 366 26.27 -13.44 -10.44
C GLY A 366 25.52 -12.17 -10.86
N LYS A 367 24.36 -12.29 -11.51
CA LYS A 367 23.55 -11.13 -11.94
C LYS A 367 22.08 -11.36 -11.63
N ILE A 368 21.33 -10.27 -11.56
CA ILE A 368 19.87 -10.30 -11.43
C ILE A 368 19.21 -10.03 -12.79
N TYR A 369 18.07 -10.67 -13.02
CA TYR A 369 17.31 -10.58 -14.26
C TYR A 369 15.82 -10.50 -13.93
N LYS A 370 15.05 -9.75 -14.74
CA LYS A 370 13.59 -9.72 -14.59
C LYS A 370 13.01 -11.13 -14.77
N VAL A 371 12.13 -11.55 -13.87
CA VAL A 371 11.45 -12.84 -13.95
C VAL A 371 10.46 -12.84 -15.13
N PRO A 372 10.61 -13.71 -16.14
CA PRO A 372 9.63 -13.83 -17.20
C PRO A 372 8.43 -14.65 -16.73
N ALA A 373 7.23 -14.08 -16.77
CA ALA A 373 6.01 -14.78 -16.32
C ALA A 373 4.99 -15.04 -17.43
N THR A 374 5.27 -14.55 -18.64
CA THR A 374 4.40 -14.73 -19.82
C THR A 374 5.16 -15.28 -21.00
N ASP A 375 4.43 -15.82 -21.98
CA ASP A 375 4.99 -16.34 -23.21
C ASP A 375 5.80 -15.26 -23.98
N VAL A 376 5.32 -14.00 -23.99
CA VAL A 376 6.00 -12.85 -24.59
C VAL A 376 7.27 -12.45 -23.82
N GLU A 377 7.22 -12.41 -22.50
CA GLU A 377 8.40 -12.10 -21.68
C GLU A 377 9.47 -13.19 -21.76
N ALA A 378 9.07 -14.47 -21.83
CA ALA A 378 9.97 -15.59 -22.00
C ALA A 378 10.80 -15.47 -23.29
N LEU A 379 10.18 -15.05 -24.40
CA LEU A 379 10.90 -14.82 -25.66
C LEU A 379 11.90 -13.65 -25.58
N LYS A 380 11.63 -12.64 -24.76
CA LYS A 380 12.50 -11.46 -24.59
C LYS A 380 13.61 -11.69 -23.55
N SER A 381 13.39 -12.58 -22.59
CA SER A 381 14.28 -12.75 -21.43
C SER A 381 15.71 -13.13 -21.80
N PRO A 382 16.75 -12.53 -21.19
CA PRO A 382 18.13 -12.95 -21.38
C PRO A 382 18.53 -14.20 -20.57
N LEU A 383 17.64 -14.73 -19.71
CA LEU A 383 17.91 -15.89 -18.86
C LEU A 383 18.08 -17.21 -19.65
N MET A 384 17.54 -17.26 -20.86
CA MET A 384 17.43 -18.50 -21.65
C MET A 384 18.04 -18.33 -23.04
N GLY A 385 18.65 -19.40 -23.55
CA GLY A 385 19.09 -19.48 -24.95
C GLY A 385 17.91 -19.55 -25.93
N LEU A 386 18.16 -19.31 -27.22
CA LEU A 386 17.10 -19.18 -28.24
C LEU A 386 16.14 -20.38 -28.33
N PHE A 387 16.65 -21.61 -28.21
CA PHE A 387 15.84 -22.82 -28.24
C PHE A 387 15.07 -23.04 -26.95
N GLU A 388 15.72 -22.78 -25.81
CA GLU A 388 15.09 -22.90 -24.49
C GLU A 388 13.91 -21.92 -24.34
N LYS A 389 14.06 -20.68 -24.83
CA LYS A 389 12.94 -19.72 -24.90
C LYS A 389 11.70 -20.27 -25.58
N ARG A 390 11.85 -21.06 -26.65
CA ARG A 390 10.72 -21.65 -27.37
C ARG A 390 10.05 -22.76 -26.58
N ARG A 391 10.83 -23.54 -25.81
CA ARG A 391 10.31 -24.58 -24.91
C ARG A 391 9.59 -23.95 -23.72
N ALA A 392 10.24 -23.01 -23.04
CA ALA A 392 9.65 -22.23 -21.95
C ALA A 392 8.36 -21.52 -22.37
N ARG A 393 8.33 -20.91 -23.57
CA ARG A 393 7.11 -20.31 -24.12
C ARG A 393 5.95 -21.32 -24.20
N LYS A 394 6.19 -22.52 -24.73
CA LYS A 394 5.14 -23.56 -24.82
C LYS A 394 4.65 -23.98 -23.44
N PHE A 395 5.57 -24.13 -22.49
CA PHE A 395 5.22 -24.45 -21.12
C PHE A 395 4.38 -23.34 -20.46
N PHE A 396 4.71 -22.06 -20.65
CA PHE A 396 3.91 -20.95 -20.14
C PHE A 396 2.50 -20.92 -20.73
N ILE A 397 2.35 -21.19 -22.02
CA ILE A 397 1.03 -21.29 -22.66
C ILE A 397 0.22 -22.41 -22.02
N PHE A 398 0.80 -23.60 -21.82
CA PHE A 398 0.13 -24.70 -21.14
C PHE A 398 -0.35 -24.29 -19.73
N VAL A 399 0.52 -23.66 -18.93
CA VAL A 399 0.15 -23.21 -17.58
C VAL A 399 -0.99 -22.19 -17.60
N GLN A 400 -0.94 -21.23 -18.53
CA GLN A 400 -1.96 -20.18 -18.66
C GLN A 400 -3.32 -20.77 -19.11
N ASP A 401 -3.30 -21.66 -20.09
CA ASP A 401 -4.49 -22.28 -20.69
C ASP A 401 -5.09 -23.39 -19.81
N TYR A 402 -4.36 -23.87 -18.79
CA TYR A 402 -4.83 -24.93 -17.89
C TYR A 402 -6.09 -24.52 -17.11
N GLU A 403 -7.15 -25.29 -17.25
CA GLU A 403 -8.43 -25.13 -16.56
C GLU A 403 -8.85 -26.46 -15.91
N GLU A 404 -9.02 -26.47 -14.59
CA GLU A 404 -9.29 -27.69 -13.82
C GLU A 404 -10.56 -28.43 -14.28
N ASN A 405 -11.56 -27.67 -14.75
CA ASN A 405 -12.83 -28.19 -15.24
C ASN A 405 -12.86 -28.49 -16.76
N ASP A 406 -11.77 -28.22 -17.50
CA ASP A 406 -11.68 -28.51 -18.94
C ASP A 406 -10.59 -29.57 -19.22
N PRO A 407 -10.96 -30.85 -19.41
CA PRO A 407 -10.02 -31.92 -19.72
C PRO A 407 -9.18 -31.70 -20.97
N LYS A 408 -9.61 -30.85 -21.91
CA LYS A 408 -8.82 -30.54 -23.12
C LYS A 408 -7.58 -29.72 -22.79
N SER A 409 -7.68 -28.85 -21.80
CA SER A 409 -6.56 -28.02 -21.34
C SER A 409 -5.46 -28.80 -20.64
N HIS A 410 -5.74 -30.06 -20.24
CA HIS A 410 -4.78 -30.87 -19.49
C HIS A 410 -3.73 -31.55 -20.38
N GLU A 411 -3.85 -31.45 -21.71
CA GLU A 411 -2.98 -32.13 -22.69
C GLU A 411 -2.85 -33.65 -22.45
N GLY A 412 -3.90 -34.28 -21.89
CA GLY A 412 -3.93 -35.70 -21.56
C GLY A 412 -3.20 -36.09 -20.26
N LEU A 413 -2.77 -35.10 -19.46
CA LEU A 413 -2.14 -35.30 -18.15
C LEU A 413 -3.19 -35.21 -17.04
N ASP A 414 -2.98 -35.94 -15.94
CA ASP A 414 -3.76 -35.78 -14.71
C ASP A 414 -2.87 -35.14 -13.65
N LEU A 415 -2.96 -33.82 -13.48
CA LEU A 415 -2.07 -33.06 -12.60
C LEU A 415 -2.21 -33.41 -11.10
N THR A 416 -3.24 -34.17 -10.73
CA THR A 416 -3.39 -34.71 -9.37
C THR A 416 -2.51 -35.94 -9.12
N LYS A 417 -1.97 -36.54 -10.20
CA LYS A 417 -1.18 -37.77 -10.16
C LYS A 417 0.22 -37.60 -10.72
N VAL A 418 0.35 -36.90 -11.85
CA VAL A 418 1.67 -36.67 -12.46
C VAL A 418 2.45 -35.66 -11.63
N THR A 419 3.75 -35.90 -11.52
CA THR A 419 4.65 -35.04 -10.76
C THR A 419 5.01 -33.77 -11.53
N ALA A 420 5.37 -32.70 -10.83
CA ALA A 420 5.85 -31.49 -11.50
C ALA A 420 7.08 -31.78 -12.40
N ARG A 421 7.97 -32.67 -11.98
CA ARG A 421 9.12 -33.13 -12.77
C ARG A 421 8.71 -33.76 -14.09
N GLU A 422 7.70 -34.63 -14.09
CA GLU A 422 7.19 -35.26 -15.32
C GLU A 422 6.59 -34.24 -16.28
N VAL A 423 5.78 -33.30 -15.77
CA VAL A 423 5.20 -32.22 -16.58
C VAL A 423 6.30 -31.36 -17.21
N ILE A 424 7.27 -30.90 -16.42
CA ILE A 424 8.41 -30.10 -16.88
C ILE A 424 9.23 -30.86 -17.93
N SER A 425 9.49 -32.15 -17.69
CA SER A 425 10.26 -32.99 -18.60
C SER A 425 9.57 -33.15 -19.97
N ASN A 426 8.24 -33.15 -20.02
CA ASN A 426 7.48 -33.19 -21.29
C ASN A 426 7.77 -31.98 -22.19
N TYR A 427 8.11 -30.82 -21.61
CA TYR A 427 8.50 -29.62 -22.36
C TYR A 427 10.03 -29.54 -22.59
N GLY A 428 10.81 -30.37 -21.91
CA GLY A 428 12.27 -30.45 -22.05
C GLY A 428 12.99 -29.18 -21.58
N LEU A 429 12.54 -28.59 -20.46
CA LEU A 429 13.16 -27.40 -19.87
C LEU A 429 14.52 -27.75 -19.23
N GLU A 430 15.46 -26.82 -19.30
CA GLU A 430 16.81 -26.94 -18.72
C GLU A 430 16.80 -26.63 -17.22
N ASP A 431 17.76 -27.17 -16.46
CA ASP A 431 17.83 -27.03 -14.99
C ASP A 431 17.78 -25.58 -14.51
N ASP A 432 18.49 -24.66 -15.18
CA ASP A 432 18.46 -23.22 -14.85
C ASP A 432 17.05 -22.61 -15.03
N THR A 433 16.27 -23.11 -16.01
CA THR A 433 14.88 -22.69 -16.21
C THR A 433 13.99 -23.25 -15.12
N ILE A 434 14.16 -24.52 -14.78
CA ILE A 434 13.43 -25.20 -13.70
C ILE A 434 13.64 -24.47 -12.37
N ASP A 435 14.87 -24.04 -12.10
CA ASP A 435 15.25 -23.28 -10.91
C ASP A 435 14.44 -21.98 -10.79
N PHE A 436 14.44 -21.12 -11.81
CA PHE A 436 13.70 -19.85 -11.70
C PHE A 436 12.17 -20.03 -11.76
N ILE A 437 11.62 -21.00 -12.50
CA ILE A 437 10.16 -21.20 -12.52
C ILE A 437 9.66 -21.78 -11.18
N GLY A 438 10.42 -22.65 -10.53
CA GLY A 438 10.08 -23.20 -9.21
C GLY A 438 10.16 -22.16 -8.11
N HIS A 439 11.30 -21.46 -8.05
CA HIS A 439 11.62 -20.59 -6.92
C HIS A 439 11.11 -19.16 -7.11
N ALA A 440 11.19 -18.59 -8.33
CA ALA A 440 10.83 -17.19 -8.56
C ALA A 440 9.40 -16.96 -9.09
N LEU A 441 8.76 -17.97 -9.71
CA LEU A 441 7.37 -17.89 -10.17
C LEU A 441 6.41 -18.69 -9.26
N ALA A 442 6.69 -19.97 -9.04
CA ALA A 442 5.84 -20.81 -8.19
C ALA A 442 6.10 -20.59 -6.69
N LEU A 443 7.20 -19.89 -6.35
CA LEU A 443 7.56 -19.51 -4.98
C LEU A 443 7.68 -20.72 -4.03
N HIS A 444 8.19 -21.83 -4.54
CA HIS A 444 8.58 -22.98 -3.72
C HIS A 444 9.87 -22.68 -2.95
N LEU A 445 9.97 -23.21 -1.73
CA LEU A 445 11.11 -22.96 -0.83
C LEU A 445 12.31 -23.85 -1.12
N ASP A 446 12.05 -25.02 -1.70
CA ASP A 446 13.02 -26.05 -2.04
C ASP A 446 12.50 -26.88 -3.23
N ASP A 447 13.31 -27.79 -3.75
CA ASP A 447 13.00 -28.60 -4.93
C ASP A 447 12.08 -29.81 -4.67
N SER A 448 11.56 -30.00 -3.44
CA SER A 448 10.71 -31.16 -3.13
C SER A 448 9.41 -31.17 -3.94
N TYR A 449 8.95 -30.01 -4.41
CA TYR A 449 7.78 -29.86 -5.28
C TYR A 449 7.91 -30.65 -6.59
N LEU A 450 9.14 -30.89 -7.07
CA LEU A 450 9.38 -31.62 -8.31
C LEU A 450 8.82 -33.04 -8.25
N ASP A 451 8.81 -33.65 -7.06
CA ASP A 451 8.36 -35.03 -6.84
C ASP A 451 6.94 -35.09 -6.24
N GLN A 452 6.25 -33.95 -6.15
CA GLN A 452 4.84 -33.83 -5.73
C GLN A 452 3.91 -33.71 -6.95
N PRO A 453 2.60 -33.97 -6.79
CA PRO A 453 1.61 -33.73 -7.82
C PRO A 453 1.68 -32.30 -8.40
N ALA A 454 1.67 -32.19 -9.73
CA ALA A 454 1.92 -30.95 -10.44
C ALA A 454 0.81 -29.88 -10.29
N LEU A 455 -0.37 -30.24 -9.78
CA LEU A 455 -1.52 -29.33 -9.69
C LEU A 455 -1.20 -28.07 -8.87
N ASP A 456 -0.56 -28.21 -7.70
CA ASP A 456 -0.21 -27.06 -6.85
C ASP A 456 0.83 -26.16 -7.55
N PHE A 457 1.85 -26.77 -8.16
CA PHE A 457 2.87 -26.07 -8.93
C PHE A 457 2.26 -25.23 -10.07
N VAL A 458 1.39 -25.82 -10.90
CA VAL A 458 0.71 -25.11 -12.00
C VAL A 458 -0.21 -24.01 -11.47
N LYS A 459 -0.97 -24.27 -10.39
CA LYS A 459 -1.85 -23.26 -9.76
C LYS A 459 -1.05 -22.07 -9.22
N ARG A 460 0.12 -22.29 -8.61
CA ARG A 460 1.01 -21.22 -8.13
C ARG A 460 1.57 -20.38 -9.28
N MET A 461 2.02 -21.01 -10.36
CA MET A 461 2.48 -20.28 -11.54
C MET A 461 1.36 -19.46 -12.19
N LYS A 462 0.15 -20.02 -12.30
CA LYS A 462 -1.03 -19.30 -12.81
C LYS A 462 -1.38 -18.11 -11.90
N LEU A 463 -1.38 -18.31 -10.58
CA LEU A 463 -1.57 -17.23 -9.60
C LEU A 463 -0.57 -16.08 -9.80
N TYR A 464 0.71 -16.39 -10.04
CA TYR A 464 1.72 -15.37 -10.32
C TYR A 464 1.38 -14.60 -11.61
N ALA A 465 1.10 -15.32 -12.71
CA ALA A 465 0.80 -14.72 -14.00
C ALA A 465 -0.46 -13.82 -13.94
N ASP A 466 -1.53 -14.30 -13.31
CA ASP A 466 -2.78 -13.55 -13.13
C ASP A 466 -2.56 -12.31 -12.26
N SER A 467 -1.70 -12.43 -11.24
CA SER A 467 -1.34 -11.31 -10.36
C SER A 467 -0.53 -10.24 -11.08
N LEU A 468 0.40 -10.65 -11.95
CA LEU A 468 1.16 -9.74 -12.81
C LEU A 468 0.25 -9.01 -13.80
N ALA A 469 -0.74 -9.70 -14.36
CA ALA A 469 -1.69 -9.09 -15.31
C ALA A 469 -2.61 -8.05 -14.67
N ARG A 470 -2.77 -8.08 -13.34
CA ARG A 470 -3.70 -7.21 -12.62
C ARG A 470 -3.23 -5.76 -12.49
N PHE A 471 -1.92 -5.53 -12.41
CA PHE A 471 -1.36 -4.20 -12.19
C PHE A 471 -0.31 -3.85 -13.25
N GLN A 472 -0.26 -2.59 -13.67
CA GLN A 472 0.73 -2.10 -14.63
C GLN A 472 2.15 -2.00 -14.03
N GLY A 473 2.34 -2.38 -12.76
CA GLY A 473 3.57 -2.19 -11.98
C GLY A 473 4.70 -3.16 -12.29
N GLY A 474 4.59 -4.05 -13.29
CA GLY A 474 5.72 -4.88 -13.73
C GLY A 474 6.11 -6.04 -12.81
N SER A 475 5.39 -6.26 -11.71
CA SER A 475 5.50 -7.41 -10.81
C SER A 475 4.11 -7.89 -10.32
N PRO A 476 3.97 -9.11 -9.79
CA PRO A 476 2.71 -9.61 -9.23
C PRO A 476 2.41 -9.11 -7.81
N TYR A 477 3.27 -8.22 -7.28
CA TYR A 477 3.28 -7.87 -5.87
C TYR A 477 2.70 -6.47 -5.63
N ILE A 478 2.06 -6.32 -4.47
CA ILE A 478 1.66 -5.03 -3.90
C ILE A 478 2.22 -4.88 -2.49
N TYR A 479 2.33 -3.64 -2.07
CA TYR A 479 2.76 -3.27 -0.72
C TYR A 479 1.92 -2.11 -0.18
N PRO A 480 1.52 -2.13 1.10
CA PRO A 480 0.81 -1.00 1.70
C PRO A 480 1.70 0.25 1.76
N LEU A 481 1.13 1.40 1.45
CA LEU A 481 1.74 2.68 1.81
C LEU A 481 1.89 2.75 3.32
N TYR A 482 3.00 3.32 3.79
CA TYR A 482 3.39 3.40 5.21
C TYR A 482 3.83 2.08 5.85
N GLY A 483 3.93 0.99 5.09
CA GLY A 483 4.47 -0.28 5.58
C GLY A 483 3.43 -1.22 6.19
N LEU A 484 3.89 -2.34 6.74
CA LEU A 484 3.01 -3.44 7.14
C LEU A 484 2.26 -3.19 8.44
N ALA A 485 2.68 -2.23 9.28
CA ALA A 485 1.96 -1.85 10.50
C ALA A 485 0.50 -1.44 10.23
N GLU A 486 0.17 -0.99 9.02
CA GLU A 486 -1.20 -0.64 8.65
C GLU A 486 -2.14 -1.86 8.65
N LEU A 487 -1.62 -3.06 8.38
CA LEU A 487 -2.43 -4.28 8.35
C LEU A 487 -2.93 -4.68 9.76
N PRO A 488 -2.08 -4.90 10.79
CA PRO A 488 -2.54 -5.17 12.15
C PRO A 488 -3.50 -4.10 12.68
N GLN A 489 -3.20 -2.81 12.44
CA GLN A 489 -4.03 -1.69 12.88
C GLN A 489 -5.42 -1.74 12.25
N SER A 490 -5.50 -2.03 10.95
CA SER A 490 -6.78 -2.09 10.24
C SER A 490 -7.63 -3.28 10.69
N PHE A 491 -7.01 -4.43 10.96
CA PHE A 491 -7.70 -5.58 11.55
C PHE A 491 -8.12 -5.35 13.01
N ALA A 492 -7.31 -4.63 13.79
CA ALA A 492 -7.69 -4.22 15.14
C ALA A 492 -8.92 -3.32 15.14
N ARG A 493 -8.95 -2.36 14.21
CA ARG A 493 -10.12 -1.51 13.98
C ARG A 493 -11.33 -2.32 13.54
N LEU A 494 -11.17 -3.25 12.60
CA LEU A 494 -12.24 -4.14 12.15
C LEU A 494 -12.83 -4.91 13.33
N SER A 495 -11.98 -5.60 14.10
CA SER A 495 -12.41 -6.39 15.24
C SER A 495 -13.15 -5.52 16.27
N ALA A 496 -12.69 -4.30 16.54
CA ALA A 496 -13.38 -3.35 17.41
C ALA A 496 -14.77 -2.92 16.90
N VAL A 497 -14.96 -2.75 15.58
CA VAL A 497 -16.26 -2.45 14.98
C VAL A 497 -17.28 -3.56 15.24
N TYR A 498 -16.83 -4.81 15.27
CA TYR A 498 -17.65 -5.98 15.55
C TYR A 498 -17.74 -6.34 17.05
N GLY A 499 -17.24 -5.47 17.94
CA GLY A 499 -17.34 -5.64 19.39
C GLY A 499 -16.15 -6.34 20.05
N GLY A 500 -15.10 -6.64 19.29
CA GLY A 500 -13.82 -7.09 19.83
C GLY A 500 -13.17 -6.03 20.72
N THR A 501 -12.45 -6.46 21.75
CA THR A 501 -11.75 -5.56 22.68
C THR A 501 -10.24 -5.73 22.54
N TYR A 502 -9.51 -4.64 22.29
CA TYR A 502 -8.04 -4.63 22.21
C TYR A 502 -7.42 -4.00 23.46
N MET A 503 -6.41 -4.66 24.03
CA MET A 503 -5.67 -4.18 25.20
C MET A 503 -4.17 -4.32 24.97
N LEU A 504 -3.50 -3.20 24.72
CA LEU A 504 -2.02 -3.13 24.71
C LEU A 504 -1.47 -2.89 26.11
N ASN A 505 -0.16 -3.07 26.25
CA ASN A 505 0.60 -2.87 27.49
C ASN A 505 0.01 -3.66 28.67
N LYS A 506 -0.34 -4.93 28.40
CA LYS A 506 -0.84 -5.87 29.40
C LYS A 506 0.25 -6.86 29.80
N PRO A 507 1.03 -6.58 30.86
CA PRO A 507 2.14 -7.43 31.25
C PRO A 507 1.64 -8.79 31.74
N GLU A 508 2.53 -9.79 31.70
CA GLU A 508 2.33 -11.10 32.32
C GLU A 508 1.03 -11.81 31.91
N CYS A 509 0.61 -11.67 30.64
CA CYS A 509 -0.52 -12.43 30.09
C CYS A 509 -0.24 -13.94 30.18
N LYS A 510 -0.80 -14.58 31.20
CA LYS A 510 -0.61 -16.00 31.52
C LYS A 510 -1.86 -16.78 31.16
N VAL A 511 -1.71 -17.80 30.32
CA VAL A 511 -2.79 -18.73 30.01
C VAL A 511 -3.05 -19.62 31.23
N GLU A 512 -4.31 -19.67 31.67
CA GLU A 512 -4.76 -20.53 32.75
C GLU A 512 -5.38 -21.82 32.19
N PHE A 513 -5.03 -22.94 32.81
CA PHE A 513 -5.48 -24.28 32.40
C PHE A 513 -6.29 -24.93 33.53
N ASP A 514 -7.28 -25.75 33.16
CA ASP A 514 -8.00 -26.59 34.11
C ASP A 514 -7.21 -27.87 34.48
N GLU A 515 -7.80 -28.70 35.34
CA GLU A 515 -7.22 -29.98 35.77
C GLU A 515 -7.01 -30.97 34.62
N SER A 516 -7.73 -30.82 33.51
CA SER A 516 -7.57 -31.64 32.30
C SER A 516 -6.48 -31.12 31.35
N GLY A 517 -5.95 -29.92 31.61
CA GLY A 517 -4.95 -29.26 30.77
C GLY A 517 -5.54 -28.40 29.66
N LYS A 518 -6.84 -28.07 29.70
CA LYS A 518 -7.51 -27.19 28.73
C LYS A 518 -7.45 -25.74 29.16
N ALA A 519 -7.20 -24.84 28.21
CA ALA A 519 -7.21 -23.41 28.44
C ALA A 519 -8.63 -22.94 28.83
N ILE A 520 -8.71 -22.21 29.94
CA ILE A 520 -9.96 -21.69 30.52
C ILE A 520 -9.99 -20.16 30.61
N GLY A 521 -8.86 -19.50 30.37
CA GLY A 521 -8.76 -18.06 30.47
C GLY A 521 -7.33 -17.55 30.39
N VAL A 522 -7.19 -16.23 30.50
CA VAL A 522 -5.90 -15.54 30.57
C VAL A 522 -5.91 -14.58 31.75
N THR A 523 -4.90 -14.70 32.60
CA THR A 523 -4.67 -13.79 33.73
C THR A 523 -3.67 -12.71 33.32
N SER A 524 -3.96 -11.46 33.67
CA SER A 524 -3.02 -10.34 33.58
C SER A 524 -3.31 -9.36 34.72
N GLU A 525 -2.27 -8.83 35.36
CA GLU A 525 -2.39 -7.86 36.47
C GLU A 525 -3.27 -8.35 37.63
N GLY A 526 -3.39 -9.67 37.83
CA GLY A 526 -4.17 -10.27 38.92
C GLY A 526 -5.66 -10.45 38.61
N GLU A 527 -6.13 -10.08 37.42
CA GLU A 527 -7.48 -10.37 36.96
C GLU A 527 -7.47 -11.42 35.84
N THR A 528 -8.50 -12.28 35.79
CA THR A 528 -8.58 -13.39 34.83
C THR A 528 -9.78 -13.24 33.92
N ALA A 529 -9.53 -13.13 32.62
CA ALA A 529 -10.55 -13.20 31.58
C ALA A 529 -10.79 -14.64 31.17
N LYS A 530 -12.05 -15.09 31.24
CA LYS A 530 -12.41 -16.47 30.90
C LYS A 530 -12.63 -16.62 29.41
N CYS A 531 -12.24 -17.77 28.86
CA CYS A 531 -12.45 -18.06 27.45
C CYS A 531 -12.60 -19.56 27.16
N LYS A 532 -13.11 -19.87 25.97
CA LYS A 532 -13.19 -21.25 25.48
C LYS A 532 -11.92 -21.69 24.75
N LYS A 533 -11.25 -20.75 24.07
CA LYS A 533 -10.07 -20.99 23.23
C LYS A 533 -9.09 -19.83 23.35
N VAL A 534 -7.80 -20.14 23.26
CA VAL A 534 -6.72 -19.15 23.21
C VAL A 534 -5.98 -19.26 21.89
N VAL A 535 -5.78 -18.13 21.23
CA VAL A 535 -4.90 -17.98 20.06
C VAL A 535 -3.70 -17.15 20.47
N CYS A 536 -2.48 -17.55 20.12
CA CYS A 536 -1.31 -16.74 20.44
C CYS A 536 -0.12 -16.98 19.52
N ASP A 537 0.81 -16.02 19.50
CA ASP A 537 2.14 -16.26 18.95
C ASP A 537 2.99 -17.17 19.87
N PRO A 538 4.10 -17.75 19.38
CA PRO A 538 4.96 -18.66 20.16
C PRO A 538 5.48 -18.12 21.49
N SER A 539 5.61 -16.79 21.64
CA SER A 539 6.21 -16.17 22.83
C SER A 539 5.34 -16.26 24.08
N TYR A 540 4.05 -16.59 23.94
CA TYR A 540 3.11 -16.73 25.06
C TYR A 540 3.10 -18.13 25.66
N LEU A 541 3.49 -19.15 24.89
CA LEU A 541 3.49 -20.56 25.32
C LEU A 541 4.80 -21.26 24.92
N PRO A 542 5.96 -20.81 25.45
CA PRO A 542 7.28 -21.33 25.06
C PRO A 542 7.47 -22.84 25.35
N ASN A 543 6.67 -23.41 26.25
CA ASN A 543 6.67 -24.83 26.58
C ASN A 543 5.83 -25.70 25.63
N LYS A 544 5.09 -25.10 24.69
CA LYS A 544 4.24 -25.78 23.69
C LYS A 544 4.70 -25.53 22.26
N VAL A 545 5.94 -25.09 22.09
CA VAL A 545 6.56 -24.86 20.79
C VAL A 545 7.94 -25.52 20.74
N LYS A 546 8.42 -25.80 19.53
CA LYS A 546 9.79 -26.24 19.27
C LYS A 546 10.48 -25.29 18.31
N ASN A 547 11.76 -25.02 18.57
CA ASN A 547 12.62 -24.31 17.63
C ASN A 547 12.89 -25.21 16.41
N VAL A 548 12.69 -24.68 15.20
CA VAL A 548 12.87 -25.39 13.92
C VAL A 548 13.98 -24.81 13.05
N GLY A 549 14.68 -23.79 13.53
CA GLY A 549 15.71 -23.09 12.78
C GLY A 549 15.82 -21.63 13.17
N LYS A 550 16.65 -20.89 12.45
CA LYS A 550 16.84 -19.45 12.61
C LYS A 550 16.72 -18.78 11.25
N VAL A 551 16.36 -17.52 11.22
CA VAL A 551 16.45 -16.68 10.03
C VAL A 551 17.51 -15.63 10.25
N ALA A 552 18.42 -15.50 9.30
CA ALA A 552 19.37 -14.40 9.21
C ALA A 552 18.74 -13.27 8.39
N ARG A 553 18.86 -12.04 8.87
CA ARG A 553 18.38 -10.83 8.17
C ARG A 553 19.41 -9.72 8.26
N ALA A 554 19.59 -9.01 7.15
CA ALA A 554 20.28 -7.74 7.09
C ALA A 554 19.29 -6.66 6.64
N ILE A 555 19.26 -5.54 7.36
CA ILE A 555 18.48 -4.35 7.05
C ILE A 555 19.45 -3.30 6.55
N CYS A 556 19.25 -2.81 5.33
CA CYS A 556 20.17 -1.91 4.63
C CYS A 556 19.47 -0.61 4.27
N ILE A 557 20.03 0.51 4.70
CA ILE A 557 19.60 1.84 4.25
C ILE A 557 20.50 2.28 3.10
N MET A 558 19.90 2.74 2.01
CA MET A 558 20.61 3.14 0.79
C MET A 558 20.09 4.47 0.25
N SER A 559 20.91 5.13 -0.57
CA SER A 559 20.59 6.41 -1.24
C SER A 559 20.38 6.26 -2.75
N HIS A 560 20.16 5.04 -3.24
CA HIS A 560 19.96 4.74 -4.66
C HIS A 560 19.13 3.46 -4.84
N PRO A 561 18.50 3.26 -6.01
CA PRO A 561 17.84 1.99 -6.33
C PRO A 561 18.87 0.85 -6.43
N ILE A 562 18.39 -0.39 -6.33
CA ILE A 562 19.25 -1.56 -6.50
C ILE A 562 19.78 -1.59 -7.94
N PRO A 563 21.10 -1.74 -8.16
CA PRO A 563 21.67 -1.88 -9.50
C PRO A 563 20.94 -2.93 -10.34
N LEU A 564 20.82 -2.69 -11.66
CA LEU A 564 20.18 -3.61 -12.62
C LEU A 564 18.67 -3.87 -12.40
N THR A 565 17.99 -3.04 -11.60
CA THR A 565 16.53 -3.10 -11.43
C THR A 565 15.76 -2.04 -12.23
N SER A 566 16.38 -1.43 -13.24
CA SER A 566 15.76 -0.34 -14.03
C SER A 566 15.28 0.83 -13.16
N ASP A 567 16.10 1.21 -12.17
CA ASP A 567 15.83 2.29 -11.22
C ASP A 567 14.52 2.12 -10.42
N SER A 568 14.14 0.86 -10.16
CA SER A 568 12.94 0.52 -9.40
C SER A 568 12.96 1.12 -7.99
N HIS A 569 11.86 1.73 -7.59
CA HIS A 569 11.62 2.22 -6.22
C HIS A 569 11.25 1.11 -5.24
N SER A 570 10.92 -0.06 -5.77
CA SER A 570 10.62 -1.28 -5.02
C SER A 570 10.90 -2.53 -5.85
N ALA A 571 11.47 -3.55 -5.23
CA ALA A 571 11.88 -4.76 -5.93
C ALA A 571 11.85 -5.99 -5.04
N GLN A 572 11.43 -7.11 -5.63
CA GLN A 572 11.65 -8.46 -5.12
C GLN A 572 12.80 -9.09 -5.90
N VAL A 573 13.82 -9.63 -5.23
CA VAL A 573 14.83 -10.49 -5.87
C VAL A 573 14.90 -11.82 -5.14
N ILE A 574 14.73 -12.90 -5.88
CA ILE A 574 14.90 -14.26 -5.35
C ILE A 574 16.25 -14.79 -5.79
N LEU A 575 17.03 -15.31 -4.85
CA LEU A 575 18.32 -15.95 -5.07
C LEU A 575 18.16 -17.44 -4.78
N PRO A 576 17.91 -18.27 -5.81
CA PRO A 576 17.69 -19.69 -5.60
C PRO A 576 18.89 -20.37 -4.94
N GLN A 577 18.62 -21.30 -4.04
CA GLN A 577 19.60 -22.01 -3.23
C GLN A 577 20.73 -22.63 -4.05
N LYS A 578 20.40 -23.21 -5.21
CA LYS A 578 21.36 -23.86 -6.12
C LYS A 578 22.38 -22.88 -6.69
N GLN A 579 21.96 -21.64 -6.97
CA GLN A 579 22.83 -20.58 -7.49
C GLN A 579 23.86 -20.11 -6.45
N LEU A 580 23.57 -20.31 -5.16
CA LEU A 580 24.43 -19.91 -4.05
C LEU A 580 25.15 -21.08 -3.37
N GLY A 581 24.89 -22.33 -3.79
CA GLY A 581 25.40 -23.52 -3.10
C GLY A 581 24.85 -23.69 -1.68
N ARG A 582 23.62 -23.24 -1.46
CA ARG A 582 22.89 -23.25 -0.17
C ARG A 582 21.84 -24.37 -0.13
N LYS A 583 21.26 -24.58 1.05
CA LYS A 583 20.10 -25.45 1.33
C LYS A 583 18.78 -24.69 1.42
N SER A 584 18.83 -23.37 1.44
CA SER A 584 17.65 -22.51 1.37
C SER A 584 17.91 -21.34 0.44
N ASP A 585 16.84 -20.86 -0.17
CA ASP A 585 16.87 -19.61 -0.92
C ASP A 585 17.24 -18.43 -0.03
N MET A 586 17.75 -17.39 -0.69
CA MET A 586 17.92 -16.07 -0.11
C MET A 586 17.01 -15.09 -0.83
N TYR A 587 16.45 -14.15 -0.09
CA TYR A 587 15.46 -13.19 -0.55
C TYR A 587 15.98 -11.78 -0.36
N LEU A 588 15.73 -10.93 -1.35
CA LEU A 588 16.00 -9.51 -1.31
C LEU A 588 14.68 -8.76 -1.48
N PHE A 589 14.29 -8.04 -0.46
CA PHE A 589 13.14 -7.14 -0.49
C PHE A 589 13.64 -5.69 -0.53
N CYS A 590 13.02 -4.82 -1.32
CA CYS A 590 13.31 -3.40 -1.29
C CYS A 590 12.06 -2.55 -1.48
N CYS A 591 11.93 -1.51 -0.65
CA CYS A 591 10.99 -0.41 -0.79
C CYS A 591 11.71 0.91 -0.52
N SER A 592 11.09 2.03 -0.87
CA SER A 592 11.69 3.36 -0.74
C SER A 592 10.65 4.39 -0.31
N TYR A 593 11.04 5.66 -0.33
CA TYR A 593 10.14 6.80 -0.16
C TYR A 593 8.87 6.76 -1.02
N ALA A 594 8.87 6.06 -2.17
CA ALA A 594 7.67 5.90 -3.00
C ALA A 594 6.54 5.12 -2.29
N HIS A 595 6.87 4.39 -1.22
CA HIS A 595 5.94 3.66 -0.36
C HIS A 595 5.71 4.34 0.99
N ASN A 596 6.27 5.55 1.21
CA ASN A 596 6.24 6.27 2.48
C ASN A 596 6.85 5.48 3.66
N VAL A 597 7.84 4.63 3.39
CA VAL A 597 8.57 3.87 4.42
C VAL A 597 9.94 4.46 4.75
N ALA A 598 10.40 5.45 3.97
CA ALA A 598 11.68 6.12 4.14
C ALA A 598 11.60 7.59 3.66
N PRO A 599 12.53 8.47 4.10
CA PRO A 599 12.65 9.82 3.59
C PRO A 599 12.91 9.89 2.09
N GLN A 600 12.55 11.02 1.47
CA GLN A 600 12.79 11.26 0.05
C GLN A 600 14.24 10.94 -0.35
N GLY A 601 14.42 10.13 -1.40
CA GLY A 601 15.72 9.68 -1.89
C GLY A 601 16.33 8.47 -1.16
N LYS A 602 15.70 7.98 -0.09
CA LYS A 602 16.16 6.81 0.66
C LYS A 602 15.42 5.53 0.29
N TYR A 603 16.14 4.42 0.37
CA TYR A 603 15.69 3.07 0.09
C TYR A 603 16.00 2.20 1.31
N ILE A 604 15.12 1.25 1.59
CA ILE A 604 15.32 0.24 2.63
C ILE A 604 15.27 -1.11 1.93
N ALA A 605 16.42 -1.78 1.92
CA ALA A 605 16.55 -3.13 1.41
C ALA A 605 16.74 -4.11 2.56
N PHE A 606 16.23 -5.33 2.38
CA PHE A 606 16.39 -6.42 3.32
C PHE A 606 16.94 -7.61 2.57
N VAL A 607 17.95 -8.26 3.15
CA VAL A 607 18.45 -9.55 2.67
C VAL A 607 18.16 -10.58 3.76
N SER A 608 17.39 -11.62 3.44
CA SER A 608 17.01 -12.66 4.40
C SER A 608 17.19 -14.07 3.85
N ALA A 609 17.56 -15.01 4.72
CA ALA A 609 17.64 -16.42 4.40
C ALA A 609 17.45 -17.26 5.68
N GLU A 610 17.08 -18.54 5.55
CA GLU A 610 17.22 -19.47 6.67
C GLU A 610 18.70 -19.57 7.03
N ALA A 611 19.03 -19.40 8.31
CA ALA A 611 20.41 -19.39 8.76
C ALA A 611 20.98 -20.81 8.73
N GLU A 612 22.00 -21.02 7.91
CA GLU A 612 22.79 -22.25 7.86
C GLU A 612 24.02 -22.18 8.78
N THR A 613 24.37 -20.97 9.22
CA THR A 613 25.49 -20.67 10.11
C THR A 613 25.10 -19.67 11.19
N ASP A 614 25.93 -19.50 12.22
CA ASP A 614 25.77 -18.44 13.23
C ASP A 614 26.41 -17.09 12.80
N ASN A 615 26.86 -16.96 11.54
CA ASN A 615 27.47 -15.73 11.02
C ASN A 615 26.64 -15.13 9.88
N PRO A 616 25.62 -14.30 10.21
CA PRO A 616 24.73 -13.73 9.20
C PRO A 616 25.44 -12.78 8.22
N GLU A 617 26.53 -12.14 8.61
CA GLU A 617 27.27 -11.20 7.74
C GLU A 617 27.95 -11.92 6.57
N LEU A 618 28.63 -13.05 6.84
CA LEU A 618 29.21 -13.86 5.77
C LEU A 618 28.14 -14.54 4.93
N GLU A 619 27.06 -14.98 5.59
CA GLU A 619 26.01 -15.76 4.95
C GLU A 619 25.16 -14.93 3.98
N LEU A 620 24.83 -13.70 4.35
CA LEU A 620 24.00 -12.79 3.55
C LEU A 620 24.81 -11.97 2.54
N LYS A 621 26.13 -12.08 2.57
CA LYS A 621 27.04 -11.34 1.68
C LYS A 621 26.66 -11.41 0.19
N PRO A 622 26.29 -12.57 -0.39
CA PRO A 622 25.88 -12.63 -1.80
C PRO A 622 24.71 -11.70 -2.15
N GLY A 623 23.73 -11.56 -1.26
CA GLY A 623 22.62 -10.62 -1.45
C GLY A 623 23.01 -9.17 -1.19
N ILE A 624 23.84 -8.92 -0.18
CA ILE A 624 24.36 -7.57 0.13
C ILE A 624 25.19 -7.01 -1.02
N ASP A 625 26.03 -7.85 -1.65
CA ASP A 625 26.88 -7.43 -2.77
C ASP A 625 26.05 -6.98 -4.00
N LEU A 626 24.78 -7.38 -4.11
CA LEU A 626 23.86 -6.92 -5.16
C LEU A 626 23.31 -5.52 -4.91
N LEU A 627 23.33 -5.04 -3.66
CA LEU A 627 22.75 -3.75 -3.29
C LEU A 627 23.56 -2.57 -3.81
N GLY A 628 24.86 -2.74 -4.05
CA GLY A 628 25.78 -1.61 -4.30
C GLY A 628 26.17 -0.89 -2.99
N PRO A 629 26.53 0.42 -3.04
CA PRO A 629 26.82 1.19 -1.83
C PRO A 629 25.67 1.21 -0.82
N VAL A 630 25.95 0.80 0.42
CA VAL A 630 24.99 0.82 1.53
C VAL A 630 25.41 1.90 2.53
N ASP A 631 24.48 2.77 2.92
CA ASP A 631 24.72 3.85 3.87
C ASP A 631 24.87 3.31 5.30
N GLU A 632 24.04 2.34 5.67
CA GLU A 632 24.04 1.70 6.99
C GLU A 632 23.46 0.28 6.93
N ILE A 633 23.97 -0.63 7.76
CA ILE A 633 23.55 -2.05 7.78
C ILE A 633 23.33 -2.57 9.21
N PHE A 634 22.19 -3.23 9.43
CA PHE A 634 21.86 -3.87 10.69
C PHE A 634 21.66 -5.37 10.48
N TYR A 635 22.41 -6.20 11.20
CA TYR A 635 22.27 -7.65 11.16
C TYR A 635 21.45 -8.14 12.34
N GLU A 636 20.55 -9.08 12.08
CA GLU A 636 19.73 -9.76 13.08
C GLU A 636 19.64 -11.25 12.77
N THR A 637 19.52 -12.06 13.82
CA THR A 637 19.04 -13.44 13.70
C THR A 637 17.90 -13.63 14.68
N TYR A 638 16.87 -14.37 14.29
CA TYR A 638 15.77 -14.74 15.17
C TYR A 638 15.43 -16.22 15.00
N ASP A 639 15.00 -16.82 16.10
CA ASP A 639 14.59 -18.23 16.14
C ASP A 639 13.20 -18.40 15.53
N ARG A 640 13.00 -19.51 14.83
CA ARG A 640 11.70 -19.91 14.30
C ARG A 640 11.09 -21.01 15.16
N TYR A 641 9.83 -20.85 15.50
CA TYR A 641 9.06 -21.79 16.30
C TYR A 641 7.85 -22.33 15.56
N VAL A 642 7.51 -23.59 15.84
CA VAL A 642 6.24 -24.21 15.43
C VAL A 642 5.57 -24.86 16.64
N PRO A 643 4.22 -24.93 16.68
CA PRO A 643 3.50 -25.62 17.74
C PRO A 643 3.90 -27.09 17.87
N THR A 644 3.90 -27.59 19.10
CA THR A 644 4.06 -29.02 19.42
C THR A 644 2.84 -29.59 20.13
N ASN A 645 1.88 -28.74 20.52
CA ASN A 645 0.65 -29.18 21.15
C ASN A 645 -0.35 -29.76 20.14
N THR A 646 -1.28 -30.56 20.66
CA THR A 646 -2.49 -30.98 19.93
C THR A 646 -3.59 -29.99 20.29
N MET A 647 -4.06 -29.20 19.31
CA MET A 647 -4.86 -28.00 19.56
C MET A 647 -6.23 -28.34 20.20
N GLU A 648 -6.76 -29.52 19.92
CA GLU A 648 -8.05 -30.01 20.44
C GLU A 648 -7.95 -30.47 21.91
N ASP A 649 -6.76 -30.86 22.34
CA ASP A 649 -6.51 -31.39 23.69
C ASP A 649 -6.44 -30.26 24.71
N ASP A 650 -5.84 -29.12 24.34
CA ASP A 650 -5.59 -28.00 25.26
C ASP A 650 -6.33 -26.70 24.92
N ASN A 651 -7.06 -26.64 23.79
CA ASN A 651 -7.71 -25.42 23.28
C ASN A 651 -6.75 -24.24 23.06
N CYS A 652 -5.46 -24.50 22.85
CA CYS A 652 -4.46 -23.51 22.49
C CYS A 652 -4.09 -23.61 21.01
N PHE A 653 -4.22 -22.51 20.28
CA PHE A 653 -3.91 -22.42 18.85
C PHE A 653 -2.74 -21.46 18.69
N ILE A 654 -1.55 -22.02 18.45
CA ILE A 654 -0.31 -21.25 18.42
C ILE A 654 0.12 -21.08 16.96
N SER A 655 0.31 -19.84 16.52
CA SER A 655 0.81 -19.56 15.17
C SER A 655 2.29 -19.94 15.04
N THR A 656 2.74 -20.22 13.81
CA THR A 656 4.18 -20.41 13.58
C THR A 656 4.92 -19.06 13.57
N SER A 657 6.22 -19.05 13.87
CA SER A 657 7.04 -17.87 13.55
C SER A 657 7.04 -17.58 12.05
N TYR A 658 7.30 -16.33 11.68
CA TYR A 658 7.49 -15.94 10.28
C TYR A 658 8.76 -16.59 9.71
N ASP A 659 8.69 -17.01 8.45
CA ASP A 659 9.82 -17.57 7.72
C ASP A 659 10.66 -16.49 7.01
N ALA A 660 11.78 -16.91 6.40
CA ALA A 660 12.68 -16.03 5.67
C ALA A 660 12.10 -15.44 4.36
N THR A 661 10.96 -15.95 3.87
CA THR A 661 10.37 -15.50 2.61
C THR A 661 9.99 -14.03 2.67
N THR A 662 9.94 -13.38 1.52
CA THR A 662 9.57 -11.97 1.39
C THR A 662 8.18 -11.83 0.77
N HIS A 663 7.30 -12.82 0.96
CA HIS A 663 5.89 -12.78 0.57
C HIS A 663 4.99 -13.47 1.60
N PHE A 664 3.68 -13.19 1.57
CA PHE A 664 2.76 -13.65 2.62
C PHE A 664 2.12 -15.04 2.44
N GLU A 665 2.40 -15.78 1.37
CA GLU A 665 1.69 -17.05 1.09
C GLU A 665 1.73 -18.07 2.25
N THR A 666 2.90 -18.34 2.83
CA THR A 666 3.02 -19.24 4.00
C THR A 666 2.34 -18.66 5.25
N THR A 667 2.40 -17.35 5.42
CA THR A 667 1.76 -16.63 6.53
C THR A 667 0.24 -16.78 6.48
N VAL A 668 -0.37 -16.61 5.30
CA VAL A 668 -1.83 -16.68 5.17
C VAL A 668 -2.34 -18.12 5.25
N GLN A 669 -1.55 -19.09 4.79
CA GLN A 669 -1.88 -20.52 4.94
C GLN A 669 -2.00 -20.91 6.42
N ASP A 670 -1.08 -20.45 7.27
CA ASP A 670 -1.12 -20.66 8.72
C ASP A 670 -2.39 -20.05 9.35
N VAL A 671 -2.73 -18.82 8.96
CA VAL A 671 -3.96 -18.14 9.40
C VAL A 671 -5.22 -18.92 8.99
N ILE A 672 -5.31 -19.35 7.74
CA ILE A 672 -6.47 -20.10 7.23
C ILE A 672 -6.60 -21.45 7.94
N ALA A 673 -5.48 -22.13 8.21
CA ALA A 673 -5.47 -23.38 8.94
C ALA A 673 -6.01 -23.21 10.37
N ILE A 674 -5.48 -22.25 11.12
CA ILE A 674 -5.92 -21.96 12.50
C ILE A 674 -7.39 -21.54 12.53
N TYR A 675 -7.83 -20.67 11.61
CA TYR A 675 -9.22 -20.26 11.50
C TYR A 675 -10.15 -21.46 11.23
N SER A 676 -9.76 -22.35 10.32
CA SER A 676 -10.54 -23.53 9.95
C SER A 676 -10.67 -24.50 11.12
N GLU A 677 -9.58 -24.73 11.86
CA GLU A 677 -9.58 -25.61 13.03
C GLU A 677 -10.47 -25.06 14.16
N ILE A 678 -10.41 -23.74 14.41
CA ILE A 678 -11.21 -23.10 15.46
C ILE A 678 -12.70 -23.09 15.12
N THR A 679 -13.05 -22.80 13.87
CA THR A 679 -14.45 -22.59 13.47
C THR A 679 -15.12 -23.84 12.91
N GLY A 680 -14.35 -24.84 12.48
CA GLY A 680 -14.83 -25.99 11.73
C GLY A 680 -15.32 -25.65 10.31
N LYS A 681 -15.03 -24.43 9.82
CA LYS A 681 -15.47 -23.94 8.50
C LYS A 681 -14.28 -23.78 7.57
N THR A 682 -14.47 -24.08 6.29
CA THR A 682 -13.55 -23.62 5.24
C THR A 682 -13.84 -22.15 4.95
N LEU A 683 -12.80 -21.30 5.02
CA LEU A 683 -12.95 -19.88 4.70
C LEU A 683 -13.25 -19.71 3.20
N ASP A 684 -14.44 -19.20 2.87
CA ASP A 684 -14.83 -18.94 1.49
C ASP A 684 -14.16 -17.67 0.97
N LEU A 685 -13.14 -17.87 0.14
CA LEU A 685 -12.35 -16.82 -0.51
C LEU A 685 -12.77 -16.60 -1.98
N SER A 686 -13.97 -17.03 -2.37
CA SER A 686 -14.58 -16.75 -3.68
C SER A 686 -15.06 -15.29 -3.76
N VAL A 687 -14.14 -14.35 -3.53
CA VAL A 687 -14.41 -12.91 -3.66
C VAL A 687 -14.16 -12.43 -5.09
N ASP A 688 -15.01 -11.52 -5.56
CA ASP A 688 -14.77 -10.81 -6.81
C ASP A 688 -13.60 -9.83 -6.62
N LEU A 689 -12.48 -10.12 -7.29
CA LEU A 689 -11.26 -9.32 -7.21
C LEU A 689 -11.36 -8.00 -7.99
N SER A 690 -12.43 -7.77 -8.76
CA SER A 690 -12.66 -6.53 -9.50
C SER A 690 -12.77 -5.29 -8.60
N ALA A 691 -13.13 -5.48 -7.32
CA ALA A 691 -13.31 -4.41 -6.34
C ALA A 691 -12.01 -3.86 -5.74
N ALA A 692 -10.89 -4.59 -5.83
CA ALA A 692 -9.62 -4.16 -5.27
C ALA A 692 -8.74 -3.53 -6.37
N SER A 693 -8.93 -2.23 -6.60
CA SER A 693 -8.06 -1.41 -7.44
C SER A 693 -6.87 -0.90 -6.61
N ALA A 694 -5.64 -1.12 -7.08
CA ALA A 694 -4.49 -0.35 -6.59
C ALA A 694 -4.68 1.13 -6.99
N ALA A 695 -4.20 2.06 -6.16
CA ALA A 695 -4.25 3.46 -6.51
C ALA A 695 -3.42 3.70 -7.78
N ALA A 696 -4.04 4.31 -8.80
CA ALA A 696 -3.33 4.80 -9.97
C ALA A 696 -2.67 6.14 -9.59
N GLU A 697 -1.36 6.22 -9.86
CA GLU A 697 -0.41 7.35 -9.77
C GLU A 697 -0.83 8.64 -9.06
#